data_AF-A0A840VQG9-F1
#
_entry.id   AF-A0A840VQG9-F1
#
_cell.length_a   1.000
_cell.length_b   1.000
_cell.length_c   1.000
_cell.angle_alpha   90.00
_cell.angle_beta   90.00
_cell.angle_gamma   90.00
#
_symmetry.space_group_name_H-M   'P 1'
#
loop_
_entity.id
_entity.type
_entity.pdbx_description
1 polymer ?
#
loop_
_entity_poly.entity_id
_entity_poly.type
_entity_poly.pdbx_seq_one_letter_code
_entity_poly.pdbx_strand_id
1 'polypeptide(L)'
;MTYQSPIQRQEALISTAKQRKGWANPASWAAALGVGVVAFGLWGAANRPATNIAPYHGEIGGFAFSPFHKGESPESGKYPSTVEIKSDLALAAKYTHNIRTYTVEGDLGQIPALAEGMNLNVTLGGWLDRHPDANAKELAKLVQVANANPDVKQIMVGNETILRTDLTVPQLVADIKQVQAQTHVPVSTAEPWHVWLKHPELANQVDFITVHLLPYWEGVPENIAVQDTMNRFEAVHKAYPNKRIVIGEVGWPSDGIDIGAARASNINQARFLRDFFNLAQQKHIDYFVMEAFDQPWKTSFEGRAAGYWGMFTLDRQAKWSLTGPVENNPHWMDYALGATLASLAATMLLLSRRPDIRFLGKLTFAALVEGFTAILALLFMNMSETYLSLGAAAVWGALAAGQGLLLFLLIADSFDLVETIFGRVAKRHYEPIPAPAGAKLPKVSIHLPICNEPPHMVKQTLDALANLDYDRFEVLVIDNNTMDPAVWEPVAEHCARLGPKFRFFTLGKYKGYKAGALNFGLRETAPDAEIIGVIDSDYLVEPDWLRSMVPAFDNPKVGFTQSPQDYRDNDGSLFKRMMFWEYAGFFHAGMVTRNERNAIIQHGTMTLVRKQALLNEHGWAEWCITEDSQLGLRLFRAGYEAVYSKKSFGKGVMPDDYTAFRKQRFRWAYGAMRIVRANADALFNPFNKELTLGQRWHFITGWLPWFGDALGIVFLAMGLAWSAGLILDPVRFEFPIVLFMLPSIGLFFFKIAQILALYKNRVPCGFGDRIGAAVAGLALSHSIGKAVWKGLFSNKLPFLRTPKMENAPALVQGLVMAREELVILALTWGAALGVGFGHHWATLEAKLWVAVMVIQSMPYLASVGVSILASMPAKAAKPVMVQAPAKAPAKLGAMHPAAGD
;
A
#
# COMPACT_ATOMS: atom_id res chain seq x y z
N MET A 1 -33.53 -10.25 47.57
CA MET A 1 -33.65 -9.26 46.48
C MET A 1 -32.56 -9.54 45.48
N THR A 2 -32.92 -9.89 44.25
CA THR A 2 -31.98 -10.01 43.12
C THR A 2 -31.48 -8.60 42.82
N TYR A 3 -30.18 -8.34 43.01
CA TYR A 3 -29.60 -7.02 42.72
C TYR A 3 -29.48 -6.88 41.21
N GLN A 4 -30.34 -6.06 40.61
CA GLN A 4 -30.16 -5.68 39.22
C GLN A 4 -29.04 -4.63 39.16
N SER A 5 -27.87 -5.02 38.67
CA SER A 5 -26.91 -4.03 38.20
C SER A 5 -27.61 -3.25 37.09
N PRO A 6 -27.71 -1.91 37.15
CA PRO A 6 -28.16 -1.17 36.00
C PRO A 6 -27.08 -1.37 34.94
N ILE A 7 -27.29 -2.30 34.01
CA ILE A 7 -26.89 -1.99 32.64
C ILE A 7 -27.74 -0.77 32.33
N GLN A 8 -27.21 0.42 32.65
CA GLN A 8 -27.61 1.60 31.95
C GLN A 8 -27.18 1.34 30.50
N ARG A 9 -28.05 0.63 29.77
CA ARG A 9 -28.56 1.30 28.59
C ARG A 9 -29.02 2.62 29.17
N GLN A 10 -28.19 3.65 29.03
CA GLN A 10 -28.79 4.86 28.52
C GLN A 10 -29.55 4.35 27.28
N GLU A 11 -30.83 3.99 27.46
CA GLU A 11 -31.84 4.50 26.55
C GLU A 11 -31.37 5.90 26.35
N ALA A 12 -30.78 6.10 25.17
CA ALA A 12 -29.96 7.27 24.96
C ALA A 12 -30.78 8.42 25.52
N LEU A 13 -30.13 9.40 26.15
CA LEU A 13 -30.65 10.74 26.06
C LEU A 13 -30.65 11.06 24.55
N ILE A 14 -31.62 10.46 23.85
CA ILE A 14 -32.12 10.77 22.56
C ILE A 14 -32.73 12.11 22.88
N SER A 15 -31.88 13.12 22.78
CA SER A 15 -32.26 14.34 22.09
C SER A 15 -33.39 13.96 21.14
N THR A 16 -34.57 14.43 21.48
CA THR A 16 -35.84 14.33 20.78
C THR A 16 -35.77 14.79 19.31
N ALA A 17 -34.58 15.12 18.80
CA ALA A 17 -34.27 15.14 17.39
C ALA A 17 -34.33 13.72 16.82
N LYS A 18 -35.45 13.39 16.16
CA LYS A 18 -35.55 12.34 15.13
C LYS A 18 -34.16 12.05 14.54
N GLN A 19 -33.56 10.90 14.86
CA GLN A 19 -32.38 10.42 14.17
C GLN A 19 -32.77 10.31 12.70
N ARG A 20 -32.41 11.33 11.90
CA ARG A 20 -32.59 11.28 10.45
C ARG A 20 -31.88 10.01 9.99
N LYS A 21 -32.60 9.16 9.24
CA LYS A 21 -32.07 7.93 8.63
C LYS A 21 -30.67 8.22 8.10
N GLY A 22 -29.71 7.31 8.26
CA GLY A 22 -28.29 7.54 7.96
C GLY A 22 -27.98 8.34 6.69
N TRP A 23 -28.66 8.00 5.60
CA TRP A 23 -28.55 8.65 4.28
C TRP A 23 -29.19 10.04 4.19
N ALA A 24 -30.01 10.43 5.16
CA ALA A 24 -30.63 11.74 5.31
C ALA A 24 -29.87 12.65 6.30
N ASN A 25 -28.64 12.28 6.70
CA ASN A 25 -27.82 13.11 7.59
C ASN A 25 -27.22 14.29 6.82
N PRO A 26 -27.68 15.53 7.02
CA PRO A 26 -27.24 16.68 6.23
C PRO A 26 -25.75 17.01 6.46
N ALA A 27 -25.23 16.73 7.66
CA ALA A 27 -23.82 16.96 7.98
C ALA A 27 -22.88 15.99 7.23
N SER A 28 -23.33 14.76 6.95
CA SER A 28 -22.56 13.82 6.11
C SER A 28 -22.52 14.28 4.65
N TRP A 29 -23.67 14.70 4.11
CA TRP A 29 -23.75 15.27 2.76
C TRP A 29 -22.94 16.55 2.63
N ALA A 30 -23.06 17.48 3.58
CA ALA A 30 -22.32 18.74 3.56
C ALA A 30 -20.81 18.51 3.58
N ALA A 31 -20.32 17.54 4.38
CA ALA A 31 -18.91 17.17 4.39
C ALA A 31 -18.46 16.57 3.05
N ALA A 32 -19.19 15.57 2.53
CA ALA A 32 -18.82 14.89 1.29
C ALA A 32 -18.87 15.82 0.07
N LEU A 33 -19.96 16.59 -0.08
CA LEU A 33 -20.11 17.55 -1.18
C LEU A 33 -19.14 18.73 -1.05
N GLY A 34 -18.94 19.26 0.16
CA GLY A 34 -18.01 20.36 0.39
C GLY A 34 -16.58 20.00 0.02
N VAL A 35 -16.13 18.79 0.40
CA VAL A 35 -14.84 18.26 -0.01
C VAL A 35 -14.78 18.04 -1.53
N GLY A 36 -15.82 17.44 -2.11
CA GLY A 36 -15.88 17.22 -3.57
C GLY A 36 -15.79 18.51 -4.39
N VAL A 37 -16.46 19.59 -3.96
CA VAL A 37 -16.37 20.91 -4.62
C VAL A 37 -14.95 21.47 -4.55
N VAL A 38 -14.30 21.39 -3.38
CA VAL A 38 -12.91 21.85 -3.22
C VAL A 38 -11.97 21.02 -4.09
N ALA A 39 -12.12 19.70 -4.09
CA ALA A 39 -11.31 18.80 -4.89
C ALA A 39 -11.48 19.07 -6.39
N PHE A 40 -12.72 19.22 -6.88
CA PHE A 40 -13.00 19.57 -8.26
C PHE A 40 -12.39 20.93 -8.64
N GLY A 41 -12.42 21.90 -7.72
CA GLY A 41 -11.72 23.18 -7.89
C GLY A 41 -10.19 23.03 -7.99
N LEU A 42 -9.58 22.12 -7.23
CA LEU A 42 -8.16 21.80 -7.32
C LEU A 42 -7.82 21.11 -8.64
N TRP A 43 -8.65 20.18 -9.11
CA TRP A 43 -8.53 19.57 -10.45
C TRP A 43 -8.58 20.64 -11.54
N GLY A 44 -9.55 21.56 -11.49
CA GLY A 44 -9.65 22.65 -12.46
C GLY A 44 -8.48 23.65 -12.38
N ALA A 45 -7.90 23.86 -11.19
CA ALA A 45 -6.70 24.70 -11.05
C ALA A 45 -5.45 24.03 -11.62
N ALA A 46 -5.32 22.70 -11.46
CA ALA A 46 -4.19 21.92 -11.98
C ALA A 46 -4.25 21.71 -13.51
N ASN A 47 -5.45 21.65 -14.09
CA ASN A 47 -5.67 21.39 -15.51
C ASN A 47 -6.06 22.64 -16.30
N ARG A 48 -5.59 23.82 -15.87
CA ARG A 48 -5.86 25.06 -16.61
C ARG A 48 -5.23 25.00 -18.01
N PRO A 49 -5.98 25.39 -19.07
CA PRO A 49 -5.43 25.45 -20.41
C PRO A 49 -4.27 26.45 -20.49
N ALA A 50 -3.19 26.08 -21.18
CA ALA A 50 -2.12 27.00 -21.53
C ALA A 50 -2.60 27.94 -22.64
N THR A 51 -2.73 29.22 -22.31
CA THR A 51 -3.12 30.29 -23.26
C THR A 51 -1.95 31.18 -23.67
N ASN A 52 -0.81 31.06 -23.00
CA ASN A 52 0.41 31.83 -23.26
C ASN A 52 1.35 31.16 -24.29
N ILE A 53 0.77 30.55 -25.32
CA ILE A 53 1.51 29.93 -26.42
C ILE A 53 1.13 30.67 -27.69
N ALA A 54 2.12 31.13 -28.46
CA ALA A 54 1.87 31.85 -29.70
C ALA A 54 1.01 30.99 -30.65
N PRO A 55 -0.04 31.54 -31.27
CA PRO A 55 -0.77 30.82 -32.31
C PRO A 55 0.10 30.70 -33.56
N TYR A 56 -0.14 29.66 -34.35
CA TYR A 56 0.44 29.50 -35.69
C TYR A 56 -0.67 29.40 -36.73
N HIS A 57 -0.58 30.22 -37.78
CA HIS A 57 -1.59 30.32 -38.84
C HIS A 57 -1.07 29.91 -40.22
N GLY A 58 0.22 29.58 -40.34
CA GLY A 58 0.85 29.20 -41.60
C GLY A 58 0.70 27.72 -41.94
N GLU A 59 1.32 27.33 -43.05
CA GLU A 59 1.47 25.94 -43.47
C GLU A 59 2.74 25.33 -42.86
N ILE A 60 2.64 24.09 -42.38
CA ILE A 60 3.78 23.39 -41.79
C ILE A 60 4.80 23.07 -42.90
N GLY A 61 6.08 23.30 -42.63
CA GLY A 61 7.16 23.16 -43.62
C GLY A 61 7.23 21.76 -44.25
N GLY A 62 7.08 20.73 -43.42
CA GLY A 62 7.01 19.34 -43.86
C GLY A 62 6.84 18.38 -42.69
N PHE A 63 6.42 17.15 -42.99
CA PHE A 63 6.38 16.05 -42.01
C PHE A 63 7.38 14.96 -42.34
N ALA A 64 8.12 14.51 -41.33
CA ALA A 64 8.67 13.16 -41.37
C ALA A 64 7.52 12.15 -41.26
N PHE A 65 7.42 11.26 -42.23
CA PHE A 65 6.22 10.49 -42.53
C PHE A 65 6.48 8.99 -42.38
N SER A 66 6.05 8.47 -41.22
CA SER A 66 6.01 7.04 -40.90
C SER A 66 4.56 6.61 -40.65
N PRO A 67 3.88 5.92 -41.58
CA PRO A 67 2.44 5.69 -41.53
C PRO A 67 2.04 4.40 -40.80
N PHE A 68 2.82 3.91 -39.82
CA PHE A 68 2.49 2.66 -39.12
C PHE A 68 1.26 2.83 -38.20
N HIS A 69 0.35 1.86 -38.27
CA HIS A 69 -0.85 1.74 -37.44
C HIS A 69 -0.59 0.87 -36.20
N LYS A 70 -1.62 0.77 -35.35
CA LYS A 70 -1.59 -0.04 -34.14
C LYS A 70 -1.28 -1.51 -34.46
N GLY A 71 -0.19 -2.02 -33.88
CA GLY A 71 0.22 -3.42 -34.05
C GLY A 71 1.10 -3.67 -35.28
N GLU A 72 1.43 -2.60 -36.02
CA GLU A 72 2.40 -2.60 -37.11
C GLU A 72 3.75 -2.08 -36.59
N SER A 73 4.83 -2.62 -37.15
CA SER A 73 6.20 -2.25 -36.78
C SER A 73 7.17 -2.88 -37.77
N PRO A 74 8.24 -2.15 -38.18
CA PRO A 74 9.36 -2.73 -38.92
C PRO A 74 9.93 -3.99 -38.25
N GLU A 75 10.04 -4.01 -36.91
CA GLU A 75 10.58 -5.14 -36.13
C GLU A 75 9.73 -6.41 -36.30
N SER A 76 8.43 -6.25 -36.52
CA SER A 76 7.49 -7.36 -36.69
C SER A 76 7.28 -7.78 -38.14
N GLY A 77 7.84 -7.03 -39.10
CA GLY A 77 7.61 -7.20 -40.53
C GLY A 77 6.17 -6.91 -40.98
N LYS A 78 5.37 -6.25 -40.14
CA LYS A 78 4.00 -5.83 -40.46
C LYS A 78 4.01 -4.37 -40.87
N TYR A 79 3.69 -4.13 -42.14
CA TYR A 79 3.68 -2.81 -42.77
C TYR A 79 2.24 -2.36 -43.07
N PRO A 80 1.98 -1.04 -43.11
CA PRO A 80 0.69 -0.49 -43.45
C PRO A 80 0.30 -0.82 -44.89
N SER A 81 -0.99 -1.00 -45.13
CA SER A 81 -1.54 -1.20 -46.47
C SER A 81 -1.50 0.09 -47.31
N THR A 82 -1.55 -0.03 -48.63
CA THR A 82 -1.59 1.13 -49.53
C THR A 82 -2.82 2.02 -49.31
N VAL A 83 -3.94 1.46 -48.85
CA VAL A 83 -5.17 2.22 -48.51
C VAL A 83 -4.93 3.09 -47.27
N GLU A 84 -4.30 2.52 -46.25
CA GLU A 84 -3.92 3.21 -45.02
C GLU A 84 -2.91 4.33 -45.31
N ILE A 85 -1.85 4.03 -46.07
CA ILE A 85 -0.84 5.01 -46.50
C ILE A 85 -1.51 6.17 -47.24
N LYS A 86 -2.41 5.88 -48.19
CA LYS A 86 -3.12 6.90 -48.97
C LYS A 86 -4.00 7.80 -48.11
N SER A 87 -4.68 7.23 -47.11
CA SER A 87 -5.48 8.00 -46.13
C SER A 87 -4.60 8.93 -45.30
N ASP A 88 -3.45 8.44 -44.82
CA ASP A 88 -2.50 9.22 -44.01
C ASP A 88 -1.85 10.34 -44.83
N LEU A 89 -1.52 10.09 -46.11
CA LEU A 89 -1.06 11.11 -47.05
C LEU A 89 -2.09 12.22 -47.27
N ALA A 90 -3.36 11.85 -47.47
CA ALA A 90 -4.45 12.81 -47.62
C ALA A 90 -4.68 13.65 -46.35
N LEU A 91 -4.35 13.12 -45.17
CA LEU A 91 -4.37 13.89 -43.94
C LEU A 91 -3.19 14.86 -43.87
N ALA A 92 -1.96 14.41 -44.17
CA ALA A 92 -0.77 15.25 -44.19
C ALA A 92 -0.89 16.42 -45.19
N ALA A 93 -1.44 16.16 -46.38
CA ALA A 93 -1.66 17.16 -47.44
C ALA A 93 -2.55 18.34 -47.04
N LYS A 94 -3.32 18.24 -45.95
CA LYS A 94 -4.12 19.35 -45.41
C LYS A 94 -3.30 20.40 -44.68
N TYR A 95 -2.07 20.06 -44.29
CA TYR A 95 -1.23 20.90 -43.42
C TYR A 95 0.11 21.25 -44.03
N THR A 96 0.58 20.50 -45.04
CA THR A 96 1.87 20.71 -45.68
C THR A 96 1.85 20.28 -47.14
N HIS A 97 2.80 20.82 -47.91
CA HIS A 97 3.14 20.40 -49.27
C HIS A 97 4.38 19.51 -49.33
N ASN A 98 5.00 19.15 -48.20
CA ASN A 98 6.23 18.35 -48.20
C ASN A 98 6.18 17.22 -47.18
N ILE A 99 6.59 16.03 -47.61
CA ILE A 99 6.81 14.88 -46.71
C ILE A 99 8.19 14.29 -46.91
N ARG A 100 8.72 13.68 -45.85
CA ARG A 100 9.99 12.95 -45.85
C ARG A 100 9.76 11.52 -45.40
N THR A 101 10.25 10.55 -46.16
CA THR A 101 10.21 9.13 -45.78
C THR A 101 11.60 8.64 -45.36
N TYR A 102 11.65 7.48 -44.70
CA TYR A 102 12.90 6.92 -44.15
C TYR A 102 13.46 5.74 -44.94
N THR A 103 12.58 4.97 -45.60
CA THR A 103 12.93 3.74 -46.32
C THR A 103 12.02 3.57 -47.53
N VAL A 104 12.49 2.78 -48.51
CA VAL A 104 11.70 2.30 -49.65
C VAL A 104 11.32 0.81 -49.50
N GLU A 105 11.49 0.22 -48.31
CA GLU A 105 11.16 -1.18 -48.05
C GLU A 105 9.65 -1.47 -48.24
N GLY A 106 9.34 -2.66 -48.76
CA GLY A 106 7.95 -3.11 -48.94
C GLY A 106 7.08 -2.12 -49.72
N ASP A 107 5.88 -1.87 -49.19
CA ASP A 107 4.89 -0.94 -49.74
C ASP A 107 5.19 0.53 -49.43
N LEU A 108 6.11 0.84 -48.51
CA LEU A 108 6.53 2.21 -48.24
C LEU A 108 7.22 2.84 -49.45
N GLY A 109 7.88 2.02 -50.29
CA GLY A 109 8.42 2.47 -51.58
C GLY A 109 7.36 2.94 -52.59
N GLN A 110 6.07 2.67 -52.35
CA GLN A 110 4.97 3.17 -53.18
C GLN A 110 4.48 4.57 -52.78
N ILE A 111 4.96 5.13 -51.64
CA ILE A 111 4.50 6.43 -51.12
C ILE A 111 4.56 7.54 -52.18
N PRO A 112 5.63 7.72 -52.98
CA PRO A 112 5.67 8.75 -54.01
C PRO A 112 4.57 8.61 -55.06
N ALA A 113 4.29 7.38 -55.51
CA ALA A 113 3.22 7.11 -56.47
C ALA A 113 1.83 7.32 -55.85
N LEU A 114 1.66 6.98 -54.57
CA LEU A 114 0.40 7.18 -53.85
C LEU A 114 0.12 8.66 -53.55
N ALA A 115 1.16 9.48 -53.45
CA ALA A 115 1.08 10.93 -53.26
C ALA A 115 0.78 11.69 -54.56
N GLU A 116 0.82 11.03 -55.72
CA GLU A 116 0.55 11.64 -57.02
C GLU A 116 -0.84 12.30 -57.04
N GLY A 117 -0.87 13.57 -57.46
CA GLY A 117 -2.10 14.38 -57.49
C GLY A 117 -2.57 14.93 -56.14
N MET A 118 -1.83 14.72 -55.05
CA MET A 118 -2.14 15.27 -53.72
C MET A 118 -1.42 16.59 -53.41
N ASN A 119 -0.69 17.16 -54.38
CA ASN A 119 0.14 18.36 -54.20
C ASN A 119 1.16 18.23 -53.05
N LEU A 120 1.80 17.06 -52.97
CA LEU A 120 2.84 16.72 -52.00
C LEU A 120 4.17 16.46 -52.73
N ASN A 121 5.21 17.18 -52.33
CA ASN A 121 6.58 16.87 -52.69
C ASN A 121 7.14 15.81 -51.73
N VAL A 122 7.90 14.86 -52.27
CA VAL A 122 8.49 13.78 -51.48
C VAL A 122 10.01 13.90 -51.40
N THR A 123 10.50 13.84 -50.17
CA THR A 123 11.91 13.77 -49.78
C THR A 123 12.16 12.30 -49.42
N LEU A 124 12.68 11.53 -50.39
CA LEU A 124 12.69 10.07 -50.35
C LEU A 124 13.93 9.54 -49.61
N GLY A 125 13.73 8.81 -48.51
CA GLY A 125 14.80 8.20 -47.73
C GLY A 125 15.08 6.74 -48.10
N GLY A 126 16.35 6.36 -48.09
CA GLY A 126 16.81 4.97 -48.07
C GLY A 126 17.49 4.65 -46.74
N TRP A 127 17.03 3.59 -46.07
CA TRP A 127 17.56 3.21 -44.77
C TRP A 127 18.79 2.32 -44.93
N LEU A 128 19.92 2.76 -44.36
CA LEU A 128 21.18 2.01 -44.39
C LEU A 128 21.50 1.41 -43.03
N ASP A 129 22.03 0.20 -43.04
CA ASP A 129 22.47 -0.54 -41.87
C ASP A 129 23.84 -1.22 -42.11
N ARG A 130 24.21 -2.17 -41.25
CA ARG A 130 25.50 -2.90 -41.31
C ARG A 130 25.54 -4.03 -42.34
N HIS A 131 24.48 -4.26 -43.10
CA HIS A 131 24.34 -5.37 -44.05
C HIS A 131 24.47 -4.86 -45.51
N PRO A 132 25.65 -5.01 -46.14
CA PRO A 132 25.90 -4.43 -47.46
C PRO A 132 24.92 -4.90 -48.55
N ASP A 133 24.50 -6.17 -48.50
CA ASP A 133 23.55 -6.73 -49.47
C ASP A 133 22.14 -6.14 -49.33
N ALA A 134 21.73 -5.78 -48.11
CA ALA A 134 20.45 -5.11 -47.86
C ALA A 134 20.51 -3.66 -48.34
N ASN A 135 21.58 -2.95 -47.98
CA ASN A 135 21.87 -1.58 -48.43
C ASN A 135 21.86 -1.49 -49.97
N ALA A 136 22.53 -2.42 -50.67
CA ALA A 136 22.57 -2.41 -52.13
C ALA A 136 21.16 -2.55 -52.76
N LYS A 137 20.29 -3.38 -52.18
CA LYS A 137 18.90 -3.53 -52.63
C LYS A 137 18.07 -2.28 -52.35
N GLU A 138 18.22 -1.71 -51.16
CA GLU A 138 17.55 -0.47 -50.76
C GLU A 138 17.93 0.68 -51.70
N LEU A 139 19.23 0.89 -51.95
CA LEU A 139 19.73 1.94 -52.82
C LEU A 139 19.28 1.77 -54.28
N ALA A 140 19.28 0.54 -54.80
CA ALA A 140 18.79 0.26 -56.15
C ALA A 140 17.30 0.59 -56.28
N LYS A 141 16.48 0.20 -55.30
CA LYS A 141 15.05 0.52 -55.27
C LYS A 141 14.81 2.02 -55.07
N LEU A 142 15.63 2.68 -54.25
CA LEU A 142 15.59 4.13 -54.00
C LEU A 142 15.74 4.92 -55.30
N VAL A 143 16.77 4.60 -56.09
CA VAL A 143 17.01 5.22 -57.40
C VAL A 143 15.86 4.94 -58.37
N GLN A 144 15.37 3.70 -58.41
CA GLN A 144 14.25 3.33 -59.28
C GLN A 144 12.99 4.15 -58.95
N VAL A 145 12.62 4.22 -57.67
CA VAL A 145 11.44 4.95 -57.22
C VAL A 145 11.61 6.45 -57.47
N ALA A 146 12.78 7.02 -57.16
CA ALA A 146 13.02 8.45 -57.37
C ALA A 146 12.91 8.84 -58.85
N ASN A 147 13.51 8.07 -59.76
CA ASN A 147 13.48 8.38 -61.18
C ASN A 147 12.09 8.14 -61.82
N ALA A 148 11.26 7.29 -61.23
CA ALA A 148 9.90 7.00 -61.72
C ALA A 148 8.85 8.04 -61.30
N ASN A 149 9.14 8.88 -60.31
CA ASN A 149 8.15 9.76 -59.69
C ASN A 149 8.61 11.23 -59.72
N PRO A 150 7.99 12.12 -60.52
CA PRO A 150 8.44 13.51 -60.68
C PRO A 150 8.24 14.37 -59.43
N ASP A 151 7.38 13.93 -58.50
CA ASP A 151 7.12 14.62 -57.23
C ASP A 151 8.20 14.33 -56.17
N VAL A 152 9.15 13.44 -56.45
CA VAL A 152 10.35 13.25 -55.63
C VAL A 152 11.33 14.38 -55.91
N LYS A 153 11.52 15.27 -54.93
CA LYS A 153 12.37 16.48 -55.08
C LYS A 153 13.76 16.33 -54.47
N GLN A 154 13.95 15.39 -53.55
CA GLN A 154 15.18 15.18 -52.79
C GLN A 154 15.36 13.69 -52.44
N ILE A 155 16.60 13.20 -52.35
CA ILE A 155 16.96 11.84 -51.92
C ILE A 155 17.90 11.87 -50.71
N MET A 156 17.64 11.00 -49.73
CA MET A 156 18.32 10.92 -48.44
C MET A 156 18.91 9.53 -48.32
N VAL A 157 20.23 9.45 -48.50
CA VAL A 157 21.01 8.21 -48.43
C VAL A 157 21.45 8.02 -46.98
N GLY A 158 20.67 7.25 -46.23
CA GLY A 158 20.90 7.03 -44.81
C GLY A 158 20.23 8.04 -43.88
N ASN A 159 19.97 7.58 -42.66
CA ASN A 159 19.43 8.36 -41.55
C ASN A 159 20.26 8.05 -40.30
N GLU A 160 20.97 9.06 -39.78
CA GLU A 160 21.83 8.96 -38.60
C GLU A 160 22.81 7.78 -38.71
N THR A 161 23.34 7.53 -39.90
CA THR A 161 24.10 6.31 -40.21
C THR A 161 25.47 6.34 -39.52
N ILE A 162 26.09 7.53 -39.47
CA ILE A 162 27.34 7.76 -38.77
C ILE A 162 27.10 7.81 -37.25
N LEU A 163 26.02 8.45 -36.80
CA LEU A 163 25.64 8.46 -35.38
C LEU A 163 25.39 7.05 -34.84
N ARG A 164 24.63 6.22 -35.57
CA ARG A 164 24.33 4.82 -35.22
C ARG A 164 25.53 3.90 -35.40
N THR A 165 26.64 4.39 -35.96
CA THR A 165 27.88 3.64 -36.24
C THR A 165 27.65 2.44 -37.15
N ASP A 166 26.71 2.55 -38.08
CA ASP A 166 26.38 1.47 -39.01
C ASP A 166 27.37 1.41 -40.17
N LEU A 167 27.77 2.57 -40.69
CA LEU A 167 28.78 2.70 -41.73
C LEU A 167 29.85 3.72 -41.33
N THR A 168 31.04 3.56 -41.92
CA THR A 168 32.10 4.59 -41.86
C THR A 168 31.82 5.70 -42.87
N VAL A 169 32.39 6.90 -42.63
CA VAL A 169 32.24 8.04 -43.55
C VAL A 169 32.64 7.69 -45.00
N PRO A 170 33.77 7.00 -45.28
CA PRO A 170 34.10 6.60 -46.65
C PRO A 170 33.07 5.66 -47.30
N GLN A 171 32.47 4.75 -46.54
CA GLN A 171 31.42 3.85 -47.05
C GLN A 171 30.16 4.63 -47.41
N LEU A 172 29.68 5.49 -46.51
CA LEU A 172 28.52 6.33 -46.77
C LEU A 172 28.73 7.27 -47.97
N VAL A 173 29.93 7.84 -48.11
CA VAL A 173 30.29 8.66 -49.28
C VAL A 173 30.26 7.85 -50.58
N ALA A 174 30.68 6.58 -50.56
CA ALA A 174 30.60 5.72 -51.74
C ALA A 174 29.14 5.47 -52.15
N ASP A 175 28.26 5.20 -51.18
CA ASP A 175 26.83 5.00 -51.41
C ASP A 175 26.15 6.27 -51.96
N ILE A 176 26.47 7.44 -51.39
CA ILE A 176 25.97 8.74 -51.88
C ILE A 176 26.38 8.96 -53.34
N LYS A 177 27.65 8.73 -53.68
CA LYS A 177 28.15 8.89 -55.06
C LYS A 177 27.50 7.92 -56.03
N GLN A 178 27.26 6.68 -55.59
CA GLN A 178 26.57 5.68 -56.40
C GLN A 178 25.16 6.15 -56.77
N VAL A 179 24.42 6.72 -55.81
CA VAL A 179 23.07 7.25 -56.04
C VAL A 179 23.11 8.48 -56.94
N GLN A 180 24.00 9.44 -56.66
CA GLN A 180 24.18 10.66 -57.47
C GLN A 180 24.49 10.36 -58.94
N ALA A 181 25.24 9.29 -59.22
CA ALA A 181 25.57 8.89 -60.59
C ALA A 181 24.37 8.35 -61.38
N GLN A 182 23.27 7.99 -60.71
CA GLN A 182 22.13 7.27 -61.30
C GLN A 182 20.81 8.04 -61.22
N THR A 183 20.81 9.27 -60.70
CA THR A 183 19.62 10.10 -60.57
C THR A 183 19.94 11.56 -60.85
N HIS A 184 18.91 12.31 -61.27
CA HIS A 184 18.99 13.77 -61.44
C HIS A 184 18.41 14.53 -60.24
N VAL A 185 17.90 13.81 -59.24
CA VAL A 185 17.36 14.39 -58.02
C VAL A 185 18.50 14.71 -57.04
N PRO A 186 18.53 15.88 -56.39
CA PRO A 186 19.56 16.22 -55.41
C PRO A 186 19.63 15.21 -54.25
N VAL A 187 20.85 14.82 -53.89
CA VAL A 187 21.15 13.78 -52.89
C VAL A 187 21.82 14.37 -51.65
N SER A 188 21.35 13.94 -50.49
CA SER A 188 21.91 14.25 -49.18
C SER A 188 21.97 13.00 -48.30
N THR A 189 22.48 13.14 -47.08
CA THR A 189 22.31 12.20 -45.97
C THR A 189 21.82 12.98 -44.76
N ALA A 190 21.14 12.34 -43.81
CA ALA A 190 20.59 13.02 -42.65
C ALA A 190 21.38 12.67 -41.38
N GLU A 191 21.99 13.66 -40.74
CA GLU A 191 22.85 13.48 -39.57
C GLU A 191 22.66 14.61 -38.53
N PRO A 192 22.95 14.37 -37.24
CA PRO A 192 22.94 15.42 -36.23
C PRO A 192 23.97 16.52 -36.48
N TRP A 193 23.71 17.71 -35.94
CA TRP A 193 24.56 18.89 -36.11
C TRP A 193 26.05 18.65 -35.78
N HIS A 194 26.34 17.89 -34.73
CA HIS A 194 27.72 17.64 -34.28
C HIS A 194 28.47 16.68 -35.21
N VAL A 195 27.78 15.79 -35.93
CA VAL A 195 28.39 14.92 -36.95
C VAL A 195 28.84 15.77 -38.13
N TRP A 196 28.00 16.69 -38.59
CA TRP A 196 28.35 17.63 -39.66
C TRP A 196 29.55 18.49 -39.32
N LEU A 197 29.69 18.98 -38.08
CA LEU A 197 30.85 19.76 -37.67
C LEU A 197 32.13 18.92 -37.52
N LYS A 198 31.98 17.64 -37.18
CA LYS A 198 33.11 16.71 -36.98
C LYS A 198 33.65 16.14 -38.30
N HIS A 199 32.79 15.97 -39.31
CA HIS A 199 33.10 15.33 -40.59
C HIS A 199 32.87 16.26 -41.79
N PRO A 200 33.66 17.34 -41.94
CA PRO A 200 33.51 18.28 -43.07
C PRO A 200 33.74 17.64 -44.43
N GLU A 201 34.48 16.54 -44.49
CA GLU A 201 34.66 15.75 -45.71
C GLU A 201 33.34 15.22 -46.28
N LEU A 202 32.35 14.92 -45.43
CA LEU A 202 31.02 14.43 -45.82
C LEU A 202 30.19 15.55 -46.46
N ALA A 203 30.23 16.76 -45.89
CA ALA A 203 29.49 17.93 -46.40
C ALA A 203 29.85 18.30 -47.85
N ASN A 204 31.07 17.99 -48.27
CA ASN A 204 31.54 18.22 -49.64
C ASN A 204 30.96 17.23 -50.67
N GLN A 205 30.46 16.07 -50.23
CA GLN A 205 29.99 15.00 -51.12
C GLN A 205 28.48 15.03 -51.37
N VAL A 206 27.72 15.73 -50.54
CA VAL A 206 26.26 15.88 -50.67
C VAL A 206 25.89 17.15 -51.44
N ASP A 207 24.75 17.16 -52.14
CA ASP A 207 24.26 18.33 -52.88
C ASP A 207 23.77 19.43 -51.94
N PHE A 208 23.17 19.04 -50.82
CA PHE A 208 22.71 19.90 -49.72
C PHE A 208 22.90 19.17 -48.39
N ILE A 209 22.80 19.87 -47.26
CA ILE A 209 22.97 19.29 -45.92
C ILE A 209 21.60 19.07 -45.30
N THR A 210 21.38 17.89 -44.71
CA THR A 210 20.19 17.59 -43.92
C THR A 210 20.58 17.38 -42.45
N VAL A 211 20.16 18.29 -41.56
CA VAL A 211 20.55 18.28 -40.14
C VAL A 211 19.39 17.89 -39.22
N HIS A 212 19.65 17.03 -38.23
CA HIS A 212 18.69 16.72 -37.17
C HIS A 212 18.94 17.58 -35.93
N LEU A 213 17.86 18.14 -35.38
CA LEU A 213 17.90 19.08 -34.25
C LEU A 213 16.81 18.71 -33.23
N LEU A 214 17.15 17.82 -32.30
CA LEU A 214 16.23 17.25 -31.31
C LEU A 214 16.69 17.61 -29.88
N PRO A 215 16.43 18.85 -29.41
CA PRO A 215 16.96 19.36 -28.14
C PRO A 215 16.52 18.55 -26.90
N TYR A 216 15.38 17.87 -26.98
CA TYR A 216 14.88 17.00 -25.92
C TYR A 216 15.88 15.87 -25.57
N TRP A 217 16.44 15.20 -26.57
CA TRP A 217 17.41 14.11 -26.35
C TRP A 217 18.73 14.58 -25.75
N GLU A 218 19.01 15.88 -25.84
CA GLU A 218 20.19 16.51 -25.29
C GLU A 218 19.92 17.18 -23.93
N GLY A 219 18.72 16.99 -23.37
CA GLY A 219 18.33 17.44 -22.05
C GLY A 219 18.18 18.96 -21.89
N VAL A 220 17.97 19.66 -23.00
CA VAL A 220 17.79 21.12 -23.06
C VAL A 220 16.39 21.48 -22.53
N PRO A 221 16.25 22.48 -21.63
CA PRO A 221 14.94 22.84 -21.09
C PRO A 221 14.04 23.51 -22.13
N GLU A 222 12.72 23.32 -21.99
CA GLU A 222 11.71 23.71 -22.97
C GLU A 222 11.68 25.22 -23.26
N ASN A 223 12.08 26.05 -22.29
CA ASN A 223 12.03 27.51 -22.39
C ASN A 223 13.12 28.11 -23.29
N ILE A 224 14.20 27.37 -23.55
CA ILE A 224 15.30 27.80 -24.45
C ILE A 224 15.47 26.86 -25.65
N ALA A 225 14.71 25.77 -25.72
CA ALA A 225 14.88 24.73 -26.72
C ALA A 225 14.85 25.25 -28.16
N VAL A 226 13.93 26.14 -28.51
CA VAL A 226 13.87 26.74 -29.86
C VAL A 226 15.11 27.58 -30.15
N GLN A 227 15.57 28.38 -29.18
CA GLN A 227 16.78 29.19 -29.35
C GLN A 227 18.02 28.32 -29.52
N ASP A 228 18.12 27.23 -28.75
CA ASP A 228 19.22 26.28 -28.84
C ASP A 228 19.22 25.54 -30.19
N THR A 229 18.06 25.06 -30.65
CA THR A 229 17.85 24.52 -32.01
C THR A 229 18.37 25.50 -33.06
N MET A 230 18.04 26.78 -32.95
CA MET A 230 18.49 27.80 -33.90
C MET A 230 19.99 28.09 -33.82
N ASN A 231 20.58 28.13 -32.62
CA ASN A 231 22.02 28.33 -32.45
C ASN A 231 22.82 27.21 -33.14
N ARG A 232 22.33 25.97 -33.06
CA ARG A 232 22.96 24.82 -33.72
C ARG A 232 22.78 24.84 -35.23
N PHE A 233 21.60 25.20 -35.70
CA PHE A 233 21.35 25.43 -37.11
C PHE A 233 22.32 26.50 -37.67
N GLU A 234 22.45 27.63 -36.98
CA GLU A 234 23.36 28.71 -37.35
C GLU A 234 24.84 28.29 -37.29
N ALA A 235 25.22 27.40 -36.36
CA ALA A 235 26.57 26.84 -36.30
C ALA A 235 26.91 26.01 -37.55
N VAL A 236 25.98 25.15 -38.00
CA VAL A 236 26.16 24.38 -39.24
C VAL A 236 26.16 25.31 -40.46
N HIS A 237 25.26 26.31 -40.50
CA HIS A 237 25.25 27.30 -41.57
C HIS A 237 26.56 28.09 -41.66
N LYS A 238 27.12 28.50 -40.53
CA LYS A 238 28.39 29.22 -40.47
C LYS A 238 29.56 28.36 -40.94
N ALA A 239 29.55 27.05 -40.65
CA ALA A 239 30.55 26.12 -41.13
C ALA A 239 30.45 25.88 -42.66
N TYR A 240 29.23 25.91 -43.21
CA TYR A 240 28.95 25.59 -44.61
C TYR A 240 28.11 26.67 -45.31
N PRO A 241 28.62 27.91 -45.47
CA PRO A 241 27.81 29.06 -45.92
C PRO A 241 27.27 28.93 -47.35
N ASN A 242 27.90 28.11 -48.19
CA ASN A 242 27.53 27.92 -49.60
C ASN A 242 26.64 26.69 -49.84
N LYS A 243 26.28 25.94 -48.79
CA LYS A 243 25.42 24.75 -48.90
C LYS A 243 24.01 25.12 -48.44
N ARG A 244 22.99 24.69 -49.19
CA ARG A 244 21.61 24.71 -48.69
C ARG A 244 21.52 23.74 -47.50
N ILE A 245 20.87 24.17 -46.43
CA ILE A 245 20.66 23.36 -45.22
C ILE A 245 19.16 23.18 -45.03
N VAL A 246 18.76 21.92 -44.87
CA VAL A 246 17.39 21.50 -44.54
C VAL A 246 17.41 20.87 -43.16
N ILE A 247 16.43 21.19 -42.32
CA ILE A 247 16.27 20.51 -41.03
C ILE A 247 15.48 19.23 -41.27
N GLY A 248 16.17 18.09 -41.24
CA GLY A 248 15.58 16.78 -41.53
C GLY A 248 14.61 16.29 -40.47
N GLU A 249 14.86 16.64 -39.20
CA GLU A 249 14.04 16.32 -38.05
C GLU A 249 14.15 17.42 -37.00
N VAL A 250 13.00 17.91 -36.55
CA VAL A 250 12.86 18.83 -35.43
C VAL A 250 11.54 18.56 -34.73
N GLY A 251 11.53 18.58 -33.41
CA GLY A 251 10.31 18.32 -32.66
C GLY A 251 10.51 18.27 -31.16
N TRP A 252 9.45 17.85 -30.49
CA TRP A 252 9.42 17.64 -29.06
C TRP A 252 8.37 16.57 -28.73
N PRO A 253 8.64 15.61 -27.82
CA PRO A 253 7.68 14.56 -27.50
C PRO A 253 6.55 15.06 -26.58
N SER A 254 5.34 14.55 -26.79
CA SER A 254 4.17 14.91 -25.97
C SER A 254 4.05 14.12 -24.66
N ASP A 255 4.77 13.00 -24.54
CA ASP A 255 4.85 12.15 -23.35
C ASP A 255 6.21 11.44 -23.35
N GLY A 256 6.70 11.02 -22.19
CA GLY A 256 8.04 10.47 -22.03
C GLY A 256 8.66 10.78 -20.67
N ILE A 257 9.78 10.11 -20.36
CA ILE A 257 10.56 10.38 -19.15
C ILE A 257 11.28 11.72 -19.25
N ASP A 258 11.64 12.35 -18.14
CA ASP A 258 12.44 13.56 -18.19
C ASP A 258 13.92 13.24 -18.50
N ILE A 259 14.53 13.99 -19.42
CA ILE A 259 15.95 13.87 -19.78
C ILE A 259 16.64 15.16 -19.37
N GLY A 260 17.53 15.11 -18.36
CA GLY A 260 18.16 16.33 -17.84
C GLY A 260 17.11 17.35 -17.37
N ALA A 261 17.03 18.50 -18.05
CA ALA A 261 16.02 19.53 -17.80
C ALA A 261 14.84 19.50 -18.80
N ALA A 262 14.88 18.64 -19.82
CA ALA A 262 13.83 18.53 -20.83
C ALA A 262 12.64 17.72 -20.30
N ARG A 263 11.43 18.29 -20.39
CA ARG A 263 10.18 17.63 -19.96
C ARG A 263 9.19 17.44 -21.11
N ALA A 264 8.71 16.22 -21.28
CA ALA A 264 7.70 15.88 -22.27
C ALA A 264 6.28 16.22 -21.76
N SER A 265 5.48 16.90 -22.58
CA SER A 265 4.05 17.13 -22.34
C SER A 265 3.39 17.69 -23.61
N ASN A 266 2.06 17.55 -23.74
CA ASN A 266 1.29 18.18 -24.81
C ASN A 266 1.52 19.71 -24.87
N ILE A 267 1.54 20.37 -23.70
CA ILE A 267 1.79 21.81 -23.60
C ILE A 267 3.20 22.18 -24.10
N ASN A 268 4.24 21.43 -23.70
CA ASN A 268 5.61 21.72 -24.11
C ASN A 268 5.85 21.40 -25.59
N GLN A 269 5.26 20.31 -26.10
CA GLN A 269 5.30 19.99 -27.52
C GLN A 269 4.65 21.11 -28.34
N ALA A 270 3.44 21.56 -27.97
CA ALA A 270 2.76 22.64 -28.66
C ALA A 270 3.53 23.97 -28.59
N ARG A 271 4.13 24.29 -27.44
CA ARG A 271 4.97 25.47 -27.28
C ARG A 271 6.17 25.43 -28.20
N PHE A 272 6.96 24.38 -28.12
CA PHE A 272 8.16 24.22 -28.94
C PHE A 272 7.82 24.30 -30.43
N LEU A 273 6.83 23.54 -30.90
CA LEU A 273 6.49 23.47 -32.31
C LEU A 273 5.91 24.78 -32.83
N ARG A 274 4.99 25.44 -32.12
CA ARG A 274 4.44 26.72 -32.61
C ARG A 274 5.46 27.85 -32.58
N ASP A 275 6.29 27.93 -31.56
CA ASP A 275 7.37 28.94 -31.49
C ASP A 275 8.38 28.70 -32.63
N PHE A 276 8.75 27.44 -32.86
CA PHE A 276 9.61 27.06 -33.98
C PHE A 276 8.97 27.35 -35.35
N PHE A 277 7.68 27.04 -35.56
CA PHE A 277 7.00 27.28 -36.83
C PHE A 277 6.93 28.77 -37.18
N ASN A 278 6.59 29.61 -36.20
CA ASN A 278 6.58 31.07 -36.38
C ASN A 278 7.98 31.58 -36.79
N LEU A 279 9.03 31.08 -36.12
CA LEU A 279 10.40 31.48 -36.41
C LEU A 279 10.91 30.96 -37.76
N ALA A 280 10.60 29.69 -38.08
CA ALA A 280 10.96 29.06 -39.35
C ALA A 280 10.26 29.76 -40.53
N GLN A 281 9.00 30.17 -40.36
CA GLN A 281 8.27 30.95 -41.36
C GLN A 281 8.92 32.34 -41.57
N GLN A 282 9.30 33.02 -40.49
CA GLN A 282 9.97 34.31 -40.57
C GLN A 282 11.34 34.24 -41.25
N LYS A 283 12.09 33.16 -41.01
CA LYS A 283 13.46 32.95 -41.54
C LYS A 283 13.48 32.14 -42.84
N HIS A 284 12.33 31.72 -43.38
CA HIS A 284 12.19 30.87 -44.57
C HIS A 284 13.05 29.59 -44.50
N ILE A 285 12.98 28.88 -43.37
CA ILE A 285 13.76 27.66 -43.14
C ILE A 285 13.00 26.44 -43.66
N ASP A 286 13.68 25.58 -44.42
CA ASP A 286 13.17 24.28 -44.83
C ASP A 286 13.32 23.27 -43.68
N TYR A 287 12.22 22.64 -43.25
CA TYR A 287 12.23 21.67 -42.17
C TYR A 287 11.19 20.56 -42.32
N PHE A 288 11.44 19.44 -41.65
CA PHE A 288 10.46 18.39 -41.41
C PHE A 288 10.29 18.15 -39.91
N VAL A 289 9.04 18.21 -39.45
CA VAL A 289 8.69 17.88 -38.07
C VAL A 289 8.87 16.38 -37.87
N MET A 290 9.55 15.99 -36.78
CA MET A 290 9.54 14.63 -36.27
C MET A 290 8.43 14.52 -35.23
N GLU A 291 7.30 13.88 -35.51
CA GLU A 291 6.88 13.35 -36.83
C GLU A 291 5.38 13.55 -37.07
N ALA A 292 4.84 13.05 -38.19
CA ALA A 292 3.40 13.15 -38.45
C ALA A 292 2.57 12.45 -37.37
N PHE A 293 2.80 11.16 -37.15
CA PHE A 293 1.98 10.31 -36.27
C PHE A 293 2.82 9.76 -35.12
N ASP A 294 2.19 9.51 -33.98
CA ASP A 294 2.83 8.73 -32.91
C ASP A 294 3.21 7.33 -33.40
N GLN A 295 4.39 6.87 -32.98
CA GLN A 295 4.98 5.59 -33.40
C GLN A 295 5.33 4.73 -32.17
N PRO A 296 4.34 4.14 -31.46
CA PRO A 296 4.57 3.46 -30.19
C PRO A 296 5.53 2.27 -30.29
N TRP A 297 5.72 1.70 -31.48
CA TRP A 297 6.69 0.63 -31.70
C TRP A 297 8.14 1.07 -31.45
N LYS A 298 8.48 2.37 -31.52
CA LYS A 298 9.82 2.88 -31.18
C LYS A 298 10.17 2.76 -29.70
N THR A 299 9.15 2.59 -28.84
CA THR A 299 9.34 2.52 -27.38
C THR A 299 10.12 1.28 -26.92
N SER A 300 10.18 0.21 -27.72
CA SER A 300 10.86 -1.04 -27.36
C SER A 300 12.39 -0.91 -27.31
N PHE A 301 12.98 0.07 -28.00
CA PHE A 301 14.43 0.23 -28.10
C PHE A 301 14.95 1.67 -27.90
N GLU A 302 14.12 2.71 -28.12
CA GLU A 302 14.50 4.12 -27.87
C GLU A 302 13.87 4.71 -26.59
N GLY A 303 13.08 3.91 -25.86
CA GLY A 303 12.40 4.32 -24.64
C GLY A 303 11.07 5.07 -24.87
N ARG A 304 10.34 5.35 -23.79
CA ARG A 304 8.94 5.83 -23.86
C ARG A 304 8.75 7.05 -24.76
N ALA A 305 9.63 8.05 -24.67
CA ALA A 305 9.46 9.32 -25.39
C ALA A 305 9.45 9.16 -26.91
N ALA A 306 10.16 8.17 -27.44
CA ALA A 306 10.27 7.91 -28.87
C ALA A 306 8.91 7.61 -29.54
N GLY A 307 7.94 7.10 -28.78
CA GLY A 307 6.60 6.81 -29.29
C GLY A 307 5.69 8.02 -29.47
N TYR A 308 6.07 9.20 -28.96
CA TYR A 308 5.15 10.33 -28.75
C TYR A 308 5.53 11.63 -29.49
N TRP A 309 6.34 11.53 -30.54
CA TRP A 309 6.79 12.68 -31.34
C TRP A 309 5.74 13.18 -32.34
N GLY A 310 4.68 12.41 -32.60
CA GLY A 310 3.64 12.76 -33.54
C GLY A 310 2.96 14.09 -33.21
N MET A 311 2.62 14.88 -34.23
CA MET A 311 1.59 15.92 -34.09
C MET A 311 0.18 15.33 -34.02
N PHE A 312 0.01 14.15 -34.62
CA PHE A 312 -1.20 13.34 -34.56
C PHE A 312 -0.97 12.11 -33.69
N THR A 313 -2.01 11.66 -33.00
CA THR A 313 -2.01 10.40 -32.26
C THR A 313 -1.95 9.20 -33.22
N LEU A 314 -1.75 8.00 -32.67
CA LEU A 314 -1.84 6.74 -33.42
C LEU A 314 -3.19 6.57 -34.14
N ASP A 315 -4.25 7.19 -33.61
CA ASP A 315 -5.61 7.17 -34.17
C ASP A 315 -5.90 8.38 -35.09
N ARG A 316 -4.85 9.09 -35.55
CA ARG A 316 -4.89 10.20 -36.52
C ARG A 316 -5.66 11.43 -36.02
N GLN A 317 -5.79 11.57 -34.70
CA GLN A 317 -6.37 12.76 -34.09
C GLN A 317 -5.27 13.78 -33.78
N ALA A 318 -5.52 15.06 -34.04
CA ALA A 318 -4.58 16.11 -33.65
C ALA A 318 -4.49 16.19 -32.12
N LYS A 319 -3.28 16.23 -31.56
CA LYS A 319 -3.08 16.28 -30.10
C LYS A 319 -3.50 17.61 -29.48
N TRP A 320 -3.36 18.69 -30.24
CA TRP A 320 -3.65 20.05 -29.80
C TRP A 320 -3.94 20.95 -31.01
N SER A 321 -4.65 22.05 -30.80
CA SER A 321 -5.00 23.03 -31.86
C SER A 321 -3.78 23.88 -32.25
N LEU A 322 -3.63 24.34 -33.50
CA LEU A 322 -2.51 25.25 -33.86
C LEU A 322 -2.69 26.70 -33.36
N THR A 323 -3.91 27.11 -33.04
CA THR A 323 -4.24 28.52 -32.73
C THR A 323 -4.92 28.70 -31.38
N GLY A 324 -5.54 27.65 -30.83
CA GLY A 324 -6.29 27.71 -29.58
C GLY A 324 -5.45 27.45 -28.31
N PRO A 325 -6.11 27.47 -27.14
CA PRO A 325 -5.53 26.99 -25.89
C PRO A 325 -5.10 25.52 -25.99
N VAL A 326 -4.08 25.14 -25.21
CA VAL A 326 -3.58 23.76 -25.15
C VAL A 326 -3.81 23.20 -23.77
N GLU A 327 -4.38 22.01 -23.69
CA GLU A 327 -4.59 21.28 -22.45
C GLU A 327 -3.71 20.02 -22.44
N ASN A 328 -3.23 19.63 -21.27
CA ASN A 328 -2.49 18.36 -21.16
C ASN A 328 -3.41 17.16 -21.35
N ASN A 329 -4.60 17.18 -20.74
CA ASN A 329 -5.60 16.14 -20.86
C ASN A 329 -7.00 16.77 -21.05
N PRO A 330 -7.61 16.70 -22.25
CA PRO A 330 -8.95 17.26 -22.49
C PRO A 330 -10.10 16.60 -21.70
N HIS A 331 -9.87 15.38 -21.19
CA HIS A 331 -10.83 14.56 -20.46
C HIS A 331 -10.66 14.61 -18.94
N TRP A 332 -9.84 15.53 -18.40
CA TRP A 332 -9.58 15.61 -16.96
C TRP A 332 -10.86 15.75 -16.12
N MET A 333 -11.90 16.40 -16.69
CA MET A 333 -13.20 16.57 -16.03
C MET A 333 -13.92 15.24 -15.77
N ASP A 334 -13.80 14.28 -16.68
CA ASP A 334 -14.41 12.95 -16.55
C ASP A 334 -13.75 12.18 -15.39
N TYR A 335 -12.43 12.26 -15.30
CA TYR A 335 -11.65 11.67 -14.19
C TYR A 335 -11.95 12.34 -12.85
N ALA A 336 -12.01 13.67 -12.81
CA ALA A 336 -12.35 14.42 -11.62
C ALA A 336 -13.78 14.09 -11.13
N LEU A 337 -14.73 14.01 -12.06
CA LEU A 337 -16.11 13.61 -11.76
C LEU A 337 -16.17 12.16 -11.24
N GLY A 338 -15.48 11.23 -11.92
CA GLY A 338 -15.38 9.84 -11.49
C GLY A 338 -14.78 9.68 -10.09
N ALA A 339 -13.69 10.39 -9.79
CA ALA A 339 -13.06 10.42 -8.47
C ALA A 339 -14.01 10.94 -7.39
N THR A 340 -14.70 12.05 -7.67
CA THR A 340 -15.64 12.71 -6.75
C THR A 340 -16.85 11.81 -6.48
N LEU A 341 -17.41 11.18 -7.52
CA LEU A 341 -18.56 10.27 -7.37
C LEU A 341 -18.19 9.00 -6.59
N ALA A 342 -17.02 8.41 -6.86
CA ALA A 342 -16.52 7.26 -6.11
C ALA A 342 -16.30 7.61 -4.63
N SER A 343 -15.69 8.77 -4.36
CA SER A 343 -15.47 9.29 -3.01
C SER A 343 -16.78 9.57 -2.27
N LEU A 344 -17.74 10.21 -2.93
CA LEU A 344 -19.07 10.47 -2.41
C LEU A 344 -19.78 9.15 -2.05
N ALA A 345 -19.74 8.16 -2.94
CA ALA A 345 -20.34 6.85 -2.71
C ALA A 345 -19.72 6.12 -1.51
N ALA A 346 -18.38 6.03 -1.45
CA ALA A 346 -17.65 5.37 -0.36
C ALA A 346 -17.89 6.10 0.98
N THR A 347 -17.79 7.42 0.97
CA THR A 347 -18.02 8.29 2.14
C THR A 347 -19.44 8.12 2.67
N MET A 348 -20.45 8.20 1.81
CA MET A 348 -21.84 8.07 2.22
C MET A 348 -22.21 6.65 2.65
N LEU A 349 -21.66 5.62 2.00
CA LEU A 349 -21.88 4.23 2.39
C LEU A 349 -21.47 3.97 3.85
N LEU A 350 -20.32 4.50 4.26
CA LEU A 350 -19.76 4.30 5.61
C LEU A 350 -20.34 5.29 6.64
N LEU A 351 -20.40 6.59 6.32
CA LEU A 351 -20.91 7.60 7.26
C LEU A 351 -22.42 7.53 7.48
N SER A 352 -23.21 7.04 6.51
CA SER A 352 -24.64 6.80 6.72
C SER A 352 -24.89 5.80 7.86
N ARG A 353 -23.95 4.88 8.11
CA ARG A 353 -24.05 3.89 9.19
C ARG A 353 -23.53 4.39 10.53
N ARG A 354 -22.95 5.60 10.56
CA ARG A 354 -22.43 6.30 11.75
C ARG A 354 -22.82 7.79 11.75
N PRO A 355 -24.13 8.11 11.81
CA PRO A 355 -24.57 9.51 11.86
C PRO A 355 -24.07 10.25 13.10
N ASP A 356 -23.65 9.51 14.14
CA ASP A 356 -23.11 9.98 15.42
C ASP A 356 -21.68 10.54 15.36
N ILE A 357 -20.93 10.27 14.28
CA ILE A 357 -19.59 10.86 14.09
C ILE A 357 -19.72 12.38 14.03
N ARG A 358 -18.86 13.10 14.76
CA ARG A 358 -18.82 14.56 14.77
C ARG A 358 -18.49 15.12 13.39
N PHE A 359 -18.96 16.33 13.08
CA PHE A 359 -18.78 16.95 11.76
C PHE A 359 -17.32 16.99 11.30
N LEU A 360 -16.39 17.36 12.18
CA LEU A 360 -14.96 17.38 11.86
C LEU A 360 -14.42 15.99 11.46
N GLY A 361 -14.92 14.92 12.08
CA GLY A 361 -14.58 13.55 11.69
C GLY A 361 -15.13 13.20 10.31
N LYS A 362 -16.37 13.62 10.00
CA LYS A 362 -16.96 13.44 8.67
C LYS A 362 -16.17 14.16 7.58
N LEU A 363 -15.76 15.41 7.85
CA LEU A 363 -14.92 16.21 6.95
C LEU A 363 -13.55 15.53 6.73
N THR A 364 -12.91 15.10 7.82
CA THR A 364 -11.62 14.40 7.77
C THR A 364 -11.72 13.11 6.94
N PHE A 365 -12.76 12.31 7.17
CA PHE A 365 -12.98 11.08 6.43
C PHE A 365 -13.22 11.35 4.94
N ALA A 366 -14.12 12.29 4.62
CA ALA A 366 -14.39 12.68 3.23
C ALA A 366 -13.12 13.17 2.51
N ALA A 367 -12.31 14.01 3.16
CA ALA A 367 -11.07 14.53 2.60
C ALA A 367 -10.03 13.43 2.33
N LEU A 368 -9.88 12.47 3.24
CA LEU A 368 -8.99 11.33 3.05
C LEU A 368 -9.46 10.44 1.88
N VAL A 369 -10.75 10.07 1.87
CA VAL A 369 -11.33 9.25 0.79
C VAL A 369 -11.21 9.95 -0.56
N GLU A 370 -11.47 11.26 -0.62
CA GLU A 370 -11.31 12.06 -1.84
C GLU A 370 -9.86 12.08 -2.34
N GLY A 371 -8.90 12.28 -1.45
CA GLY A 371 -7.48 12.24 -1.82
C GLY A 371 -7.09 10.86 -2.40
N PHE A 372 -7.58 9.78 -1.80
CA PHE A 372 -7.34 8.42 -2.26
C PHE A 372 -7.97 8.14 -3.64
N THR A 373 -9.23 8.52 -3.86
CA THR A 373 -9.88 8.32 -5.16
C THR A 373 -9.31 9.24 -6.24
N ALA A 374 -8.89 10.47 -5.89
CA ALA A 374 -8.24 11.38 -6.81
C ALA A 374 -6.89 10.83 -7.30
N ILE A 375 -6.08 10.26 -6.42
CA ILE A 375 -4.81 9.61 -6.82
C ILE A 375 -5.07 8.41 -7.74
N LEU A 376 -6.10 7.61 -7.44
CA LEU A 376 -6.49 6.49 -8.32
C LEU A 376 -6.96 7.00 -9.70
N ALA A 377 -7.72 8.09 -9.75
CA ALA A 377 -8.16 8.68 -11.00
C ALA A 377 -7.00 9.25 -11.81
N LEU A 378 -6.03 9.90 -11.17
CA LEU A 378 -4.78 10.34 -11.83
C LEU A 378 -4.01 9.15 -12.43
N LEU A 379 -4.00 8.01 -11.74
CA LEU A 379 -3.38 6.79 -12.27
C LEU A 379 -4.10 6.30 -13.53
N PHE A 380 -5.43 6.18 -13.48
CA PHE A 380 -6.22 5.77 -14.65
C PHE A 380 -6.11 6.76 -15.81
N MET A 381 -6.03 8.06 -15.50
CA MET A 381 -5.81 9.11 -16.49
C MET A 381 -4.48 8.89 -17.24
N ASN A 382 -3.37 8.71 -16.51
CA ASN A 382 -2.06 8.42 -17.11
C ASN A 382 -2.07 7.09 -17.91
N MET A 383 -2.73 6.05 -17.38
CA MET A 383 -2.90 4.78 -18.10
C MET A 383 -3.63 4.95 -19.44
N SER A 384 -4.65 5.80 -19.48
CA SER A 384 -5.46 6.00 -20.70
C SER A 384 -4.71 6.70 -21.83
N GLU A 385 -3.69 7.49 -21.47
CA GLU A 385 -2.83 8.21 -22.42
C GLU A 385 -1.62 7.38 -22.88
N THR A 386 -1.38 6.24 -22.22
CA THR A 386 -0.23 5.39 -22.51
C THR A 386 -0.57 4.34 -23.57
N TYR A 387 0.23 4.23 -24.64
CA TYR A 387 0.09 3.16 -25.63
C TYR A 387 0.63 1.83 -25.06
N LEU A 388 -0.24 1.08 -24.39
CA LEU A 388 0.14 -0.16 -23.72
C LEU A 388 0.16 -1.35 -24.68
N SER A 389 1.29 -2.08 -24.71
CA SER A 389 1.33 -3.45 -25.24
C SER A 389 0.48 -4.38 -24.38
N LEU A 390 0.11 -5.57 -24.88
CA LEU A 390 -0.64 -6.56 -24.08
C LEU A 390 0.09 -6.93 -22.78
N GLY A 391 1.41 -7.09 -22.85
CA GLY A 391 2.24 -7.37 -21.68
C GLY A 391 2.26 -6.21 -20.69
N ALA A 392 2.45 -4.98 -21.18
CA ALA A 392 2.40 -3.78 -20.35
C ALA A 392 1.01 -3.61 -19.71
N ALA A 393 -0.06 -3.80 -20.47
CA ALA A 393 -1.43 -3.73 -19.97
C ALA A 393 -1.68 -4.74 -18.83
N ALA A 394 -1.13 -5.97 -18.93
CA ALA A 394 -1.22 -6.96 -17.85
C ALA A 394 -0.47 -6.51 -16.59
N VAL A 395 0.75 -5.97 -16.73
CA VAL A 395 1.55 -5.45 -15.59
C VAL A 395 0.84 -4.28 -14.93
N TRP A 396 0.40 -3.29 -15.72
CA TRP A 396 -0.33 -2.14 -15.22
C TRP A 396 -1.66 -2.53 -14.58
N GLY A 397 -2.38 -3.51 -15.15
CA GLY A 397 -3.59 -4.06 -14.54
C GLY A 397 -3.33 -4.68 -13.17
N ALA A 398 -2.22 -5.43 -13.02
CA ALA A 398 -1.82 -6.00 -11.74
C ALA A 398 -1.44 -4.90 -10.71
N LEU A 399 -0.69 -3.89 -11.13
CA LEU A 399 -0.32 -2.75 -10.27
C LEU A 399 -1.55 -1.93 -9.87
N ALA A 400 -2.50 -1.69 -10.79
CA ALA A 400 -3.75 -1.01 -10.52
C ALA A 400 -4.64 -1.81 -9.56
N ALA A 401 -4.70 -3.14 -9.69
CA ALA A 401 -5.40 -4.01 -8.74
C ALA A 401 -4.76 -3.96 -7.34
N GLY A 402 -3.43 -4.01 -7.27
CA GLY A 402 -2.68 -3.81 -6.03
C GLY A 402 -2.98 -2.45 -5.39
N GLN A 403 -3.11 -1.41 -6.22
CA GLN A 403 -3.44 -0.07 -5.75
C GLN A 403 -4.89 0.05 -5.27
N GLY A 404 -5.84 -0.55 -5.98
CA GLY A 404 -7.23 -0.65 -5.52
C GLY A 404 -7.33 -1.30 -4.14
N LEU A 405 -6.54 -2.35 -3.89
CA LEU A 405 -6.45 -3.00 -2.59
C LEU A 405 -5.83 -2.10 -1.51
N LEU A 406 -4.75 -1.38 -1.84
CA LEU A 406 -4.14 -0.40 -0.94
C LEU A 406 -5.14 0.69 -0.53
N LEU A 407 -5.93 1.19 -1.49
CA LEU A 407 -6.94 2.22 -1.26
C LEU A 407 -8.08 1.68 -0.39
N PHE A 408 -8.50 0.44 -0.61
CA PHE A 408 -9.47 -0.21 0.27
C PHE A 408 -8.97 -0.27 1.72
N LEU A 409 -7.70 -0.66 1.93
CA LEU A 409 -7.07 -0.66 3.26
C LEU A 409 -7.08 0.75 3.87
N LEU A 410 -6.63 1.75 3.11
CA LEU A 410 -6.59 3.14 3.54
C LEU A 410 -7.96 3.70 3.92
N ILE A 411 -9.01 3.37 3.17
CA ILE A 411 -10.39 3.77 3.48
C ILE A 411 -10.86 3.10 4.78
N ALA A 412 -10.60 1.79 4.94
CA ALA A 412 -10.98 1.07 6.16
C ALA A 412 -10.27 1.62 7.40
N ASP A 413 -8.96 1.90 7.28
CA ASP A 413 -8.16 2.49 8.34
C ASP A 413 -8.58 3.93 8.67
N SER A 414 -8.87 4.73 7.66
CA SER A 414 -9.38 6.10 7.83
C SER A 414 -10.73 6.10 8.54
N PHE A 415 -11.58 5.12 8.22
CA PHE A 415 -12.85 4.96 8.90
C PHE A 415 -12.64 4.57 10.37
N ASP A 416 -11.79 3.59 10.67
CA ASP A 416 -11.49 3.17 12.05
C ASP A 416 -10.88 4.33 12.87
N LEU A 417 -9.98 5.10 12.27
CA LEU A 417 -9.40 6.31 12.87
C LEU A 417 -10.49 7.32 13.25
N VAL A 418 -11.36 7.65 12.30
CA VAL A 418 -12.39 8.67 12.50
C VAL A 418 -13.48 8.16 13.45
N GLU A 419 -13.87 6.90 13.34
CA GLU A 419 -14.82 6.24 14.22
C GLU A 419 -14.31 6.24 15.66
N THR A 420 -13.03 5.93 15.87
CA THR A 420 -12.41 5.87 17.18
C THR A 420 -12.18 7.25 17.78
N ILE A 421 -11.76 8.27 17.02
CA ILE A 421 -11.48 9.61 17.58
C ILE A 421 -12.74 10.47 17.68
N PHE A 422 -13.54 10.53 16.61
CA PHE A 422 -14.66 11.47 16.48
C PHE A 422 -16.04 10.83 16.71
N GLY A 423 -16.10 9.51 16.87
CA GLY A 423 -17.32 8.82 17.27
C GLY A 423 -17.77 9.19 18.68
N ARG A 424 -19.09 9.29 18.88
CA ARG A 424 -19.66 9.41 20.22
C ARG A 424 -19.67 8.03 20.88
N VAL A 425 -18.62 7.72 21.64
CA VAL A 425 -18.45 6.45 22.37
C VAL A 425 -19.27 6.49 23.65
N ALA A 426 -20.41 5.80 23.69
CA ALA A 426 -21.23 5.68 24.90
C ALA A 426 -22.36 4.63 24.81
N LYS A 427 -22.60 3.95 23.68
CA LYS A 427 -23.85 3.20 23.50
C LYS A 427 -23.88 1.88 24.27
N ARG A 428 -22.73 1.25 24.48
CA ARG A 428 -22.63 -0.07 25.14
C ARG A 428 -21.67 -0.05 26.34
N HIS A 429 -21.52 1.10 27.00
CA HIS A 429 -20.67 1.22 28.19
C HIS A 429 -21.22 0.38 29.35
N TYR A 430 -20.34 -0.37 30.01
CA TYR A 430 -20.64 -1.09 31.24
C TYR A 430 -19.75 -0.53 32.34
N GLU A 431 -20.38 -0.03 33.40
CA GLU A 431 -19.68 0.39 34.59
C GLU A 431 -19.66 -0.79 35.58
N PRO A 432 -18.49 -1.37 35.86
CA PRO A 432 -18.38 -2.59 36.64
C PRO A 432 -18.44 -2.27 38.15
N ILE A 433 -19.64 -1.98 38.64
CA ILE A 433 -19.88 -1.66 40.05
C ILE A 433 -20.02 -2.97 40.84
N PRO A 434 -19.26 -3.18 41.93
CA PRO A 434 -19.42 -4.36 42.78
C PRO A 434 -20.85 -4.48 43.31
N ALA A 435 -21.45 -5.67 43.19
CA ALA A 435 -22.74 -5.95 43.80
C ALA A 435 -22.72 -5.68 45.33
N PRO A 436 -23.82 -5.24 45.96
CA PRO A 436 -23.89 -5.00 47.41
C PRO A 436 -23.66 -6.26 48.24
N ALA A 437 -23.20 -6.08 49.49
CA ALA A 437 -23.04 -7.18 50.45
C ALA A 437 -24.36 -7.93 50.66
N GLY A 438 -24.33 -9.27 50.64
CA GLY A 438 -25.51 -10.12 50.77
C GLY A 438 -26.36 -10.30 49.49
N ALA A 439 -25.94 -9.73 48.35
CA ALA A 439 -26.58 -10.02 47.06
C ALA A 439 -26.45 -11.51 46.71
N LYS A 440 -27.57 -12.15 46.33
CA LYS A 440 -27.56 -13.54 45.85
C LYS A 440 -27.05 -13.55 44.40
N LEU A 441 -25.79 -13.91 44.22
CA LEU A 441 -25.15 -14.03 42.91
C LEU A 441 -25.02 -15.51 42.49
N PRO A 442 -24.99 -15.79 41.17
CA PRO A 442 -24.82 -17.15 40.65
C PRO A 442 -23.47 -17.74 41.07
N LYS A 443 -23.39 -19.07 41.18
CA LYS A 443 -22.10 -19.71 41.49
C LYS A 443 -21.17 -19.67 40.27
N VAL A 444 -19.91 -19.32 40.52
CA VAL A 444 -18.86 -19.25 39.49
C VAL A 444 -17.90 -20.43 39.65
N SER A 445 -17.61 -21.14 38.56
CA SER A 445 -16.52 -22.12 38.50
C SER A 445 -15.36 -21.52 37.73
N ILE A 446 -14.25 -21.25 38.41
CA ILE A 446 -13.05 -20.66 37.80
C ILE A 446 -12.15 -21.79 37.32
N HIS A 447 -11.84 -21.82 36.03
CA HIS A 447 -10.92 -22.79 35.42
C HIS A 447 -9.55 -22.13 35.25
N LEU A 448 -8.55 -22.75 35.87
CA LEU A 448 -7.14 -22.34 35.84
C LEU A 448 -6.32 -23.44 35.17
N PRO A 449 -6.17 -23.42 33.82
CA PRO A 449 -5.28 -24.35 33.14
C PRO A 449 -3.82 -23.98 33.39
N ILE A 450 -2.98 -25.00 33.69
CA ILE A 450 -1.53 -24.83 33.88
C ILE A 450 -0.76 -25.88 33.05
N CYS A 451 0.40 -25.51 32.52
CA CYS A 451 1.33 -26.34 31.76
C CYS A 451 2.78 -25.86 31.94
N ASN A 452 3.55 -26.56 32.77
CA ASN A 452 4.97 -26.32 33.05
C ASN A 452 5.33 -24.93 33.61
N GLU A 453 4.39 -24.12 34.09
CA GLU A 453 4.73 -22.83 34.71
C GLU A 453 5.46 -23.00 36.04
N PRO A 454 6.32 -22.03 36.43
CA PRO A 454 6.99 -22.07 37.71
C PRO A 454 5.99 -22.19 38.88
N PRO A 455 6.18 -23.13 39.83
CA PRO A 455 5.18 -23.38 40.87
C PRO A 455 4.87 -22.14 41.72
N HIS A 456 5.88 -21.32 42.00
CA HIS A 456 5.72 -20.10 42.79
C HIS A 456 4.81 -19.06 42.10
N MET A 457 4.82 -18.99 40.77
CA MET A 457 3.96 -18.08 40.00
C MET A 457 2.50 -18.52 40.12
N VAL A 458 2.22 -19.81 39.93
CA VAL A 458 0.87 -20.37 40.07
C VAL A 458 0.35 -20.20 41.50
N LYS A 459 1.20 -20.39 42.52
CA LYS A 459 0.84 -20.14 43.92
C LYS A 459 0.37 -18.71 44.18
N GLN A 460 1.02 -17.71 43.59
CA GLN A 460 0.58 -16.31 43.70
C GLN A 460 -0.80 -16.09 43.08
N THR A 461 -1.06 -16.69 41.91
CA THR A 461 -2.38 -16.66 41.26
C THR A 461 -3.46 -17.30 42.14
N LEU A 462 -3.15 -18.46 42.74
CA LEU A 462 -4.06 -19.14 43.66
C LEU A 462 -4.35 -18.32 44.92
N ASP A 463 -3.34 -17.66 45.48
CA ASP A 463 -3.50 -16.76 46.64
C ASP A 463 -4.35 -15.53 46.27
N ALA A 464 -4.21 -14.98 45.08
CA ALA A 464 -5.08 -13.90 44.60
C ALA A 464 -6.53 -14.37 44.44
N LEU A 465 -6.76 -15.57 43.89
CA LEU A 465 -8.09 -16.17 43.78
C LEU A 465 -8.71 -16.48 45.14
N ALA A 466 -7.91 -16.87 46.13
CA ALA A 466 -8.38 -17.12 47.50
C ALA A 466 -8.87 -15.85 48.20
N ASN A 467 -8.37 -14.68 47.78
CA ASN A 467 -8.75 -13.37 48.30
C ASN A 467 -9.92 -12.72 47.56
N LEU A 468 -10.58 -13.43 46.64
CA LEU A 468 -11.80 -12.92 45.99
C LEU A 468 -12.89 -12.63 47.03
N ASP A 469 -13.46 -11.43 46.98
CA ASP A 469 -14.67 -11.06 47.72
C ASP A 469 -15.85 -11.72 47.01
N TYR A 470 -16.04 -13.03 47.17
CA TYR A 470 -17.15 -13.76 46.56
C TYR A 470 -17.41 -15.06 47.31
N ASP A 471 -18.64 -15.31 47.75
CA ASP A 471 -18.90 -16.49 48.59
C ASP A 471 -19.02 -17.79 47.76
N ARG A 472 -19.76 -17.71 46.64
CA ARG A 472 -20.19 -18.86 45.84
C ARG A 472 -19.28 -19.10 44.65
N PHE A 473 -18.04 -19.53 44.89
CA PHE A 473 -17.15 -19.94 43.81
C PHE A 473 -16.39 -21.23 44.14
N GLU A 474 -15.90 -21.88 43.08
CA GLU A 474 -14.86 -22.91 43.13
C GLU A 474 -13.75 -22.56 42.15
N VAL A 475 -12.57 -23.14 42.35
CA VAL A 475 -11.42 -23.04 41.46
C VAL A 475 -11.00 -24.45 41.07
N LEU A 476 -11.01 -24.74 39.77
CA LEU A 476 -10.51 -25.97 39.18
C LEU A 476 -9.14 -25.68 38.56
N VAL A 477 -8.10 -26.21 39.19
CA VAL A 477 -6.72 -26.12 38.72
C VAL A 477 -6.44 -27.36 37.88
N ILE A 478 -6.16 -27.16 36.59
CA ILE A 478 -6.10 -28.23 35.60
C ILE A 478 -4.70 -28.24 35.00
N ASP A 479 -3.84 -29.06 35.58
CA ASP A 479 -2.50 -29.33 35.05
C ASP A 479 -2.57 -30.24 33.83
N ASN A 480 -2.09 -29.74 32.70
CA ASN A 480 -2.04 -30.48 31.45
C ASN A 480 -0.66 -30.44 30.80
N ASN A 481 -0.18 -31.59 30.36
CA ASN A 481 1.10 -31.74 29.65
C ASN A 481 2.34 -31.32 30.46
N THR A 482 2.26 -31.27 31.79
CA THR A 482 3.42 -31.23 32.69
C THR A 482 3.84 -32.65 33.02
N MET A 483 5.09 -33.00 32.72
CA MET A 483 5.62 -34.35 32.97
C MET A 483 6.44 -34.44 34.26
N ASP A 484 6.93 -33.31 34.75
CA ASP A 484 7.80 -33.24 35.93
C ASP A 484 6.98 -33.04 37.22
N PRO A 485 6.96 -34.03 38.13
CA PRO A 485 6.30 -33.90 39.43
C PRO A 485 6.80 -32.72 40.27
N ALA A 486 8.08 -32.36 40.15
CA ALA A 486 8.65 -31.23 40.90
C ALA A 486 8.00 -29.89 40.53
N VAL A 487 7.31 -29.82 39.39
CA VAL A 487 6.58 -28.64 38.93
C VAL A 487 5.13 -28.63 39.42
N TRP A 488 4.39 -29.74 39.30
CA TRP A 488 2.96 -29.74 39.60
C TRP A 488 2.61 -30.13 41.05
N GLU A 489 3.41 -30.97 41.72
CA GLU A 489 3.15 -31.38 43.11
C GLU A 489 3.10 -30.19 44.09
N PRO A 490 4.02 -29.21 44.03
CA PRO A 490 3.96 -28.07 44.95
C PRO A 490 2.71 -27.20 44.74
N VAL A 491 2.11 -27.22 43.55
CA VAL A 491 0.85 -26.52 43.25
C VAL A 491 -0.32 -27.30 43.87
N ALA A 492 -0.34 -28.62 43.71
CA ALA A 492 -1.37 -29.49 44.30
C ALA A 492 -1.42 -29.37 45.84
N GLU A 493 -0.26 -29.36 46.50
CA GLU A 493 -0.15 -29.14 47.95
C GLU A 493 -0.72 -27.79 48.37
N HIS A 494 -0.44 -26.74 47.58
CA HIS A 494 -0.94 -25.40 47.87
C HIS A 494 -2.46 -25.31 47.70
N CYS A 495 -3.03 -25.96 46.69
CA CYS A 495 -4.49 -26.09 46.55
C CYS A 495 -5.11 -26.78 47.76
N ALA A 496 -4.53 -27.88 48.23
CA ALA A 496 -5.02 -28.58 49.43
C ALA A 496 -5.01 -27.67 50.67
N ARG A 497 -3.97 -26.83 50.82
CA ARG A 497 -3.85 -25.85 51.91
C ARG A 497 -4.90 -24.73 51.84
N LEU A 498 -5.27 -24.28 50.64
CA LEU A 498 -6.30 -23.24 50.44
C LEU A 498 -7.73 -23.77 50.69
N GLY A 499 -7.90 -25.08 50.77
CA GLY A 499 -9.13 -25.74 51.22
C GLY A 499 -10.06 -26.18 50.08
N PRO A 500 -11.29 -26.62 50.42
CA PRO A 500 -12.13 -27.41 49.51
C PRO A 500 -12.66 -26.66 48.29
N LYS A 501 -12.56 -25.31 48.26
CA LYS A 501 -12.89 -24.51 47.08
C LYS A 501 -11.86 -24.70 45.94
N PHE A 502 -10.66 -25.19 46.24
CA PHE A 502 -9.57 -25.36 45.28
C PHE A 502 -9.36 -26.84 44.97
N ARG A 503 -9.77 -27.26 43.76
CA ARG A 503 -9.68 -28.65 43.30
C ARG A 503 -8.57 -28.77 42.25
N PHE A 504 -7.59 -29.62 42.51
CA PHE A 504 -6.47 -29.84 41.62
C PHE A 504 -6.64 -31.13 40.81
N PHE A 505 -6.31 -31.08 39.52
CA PHE A 505 -6.31 -32.21 38.60
C PHE A 505 -5.01 -32.20 37.81
N THR A 506 -4.33 -33.35 37.73
CA THR A 506 -3.24 -33.57 36.77
C THR A 506 -3.67 -34.57 35.72
N LEU A 507 -3.53 -34.20 34.45
CA LEU A 507 -3.98 -35.00 33.30
C LEU A 507 -2.82 -35.74 32.62
N GLY A 508 -1.58 -35.51 33.04
CA GLY A 508 -0.39 -35.96 32.34
C GLY A 508 -0.40 -35.49 30.88
N LYS A 509 -0.12 -36.40 29.93
CA LYS A 509 -0.18 -36.09 28.49
C LYS A 509 -1.63 -36.06 28.00
N TYR A 510 -2.14 -34.87 27.68
CA TYR A 510 -3.54 -34.65 27.31
C TYR A 510 -3.70 -33.94 25.97
N LYS A 511 -4.69 -34.39 25.18
CA LYS A 511 -4.99 -33.84 23.83
C LYS A 511 -5.70 -32.48 23.93
N GLY A 512 -5.67 -31.70 22.85
CA GLY A 512 -6.40 -30.44 22.74
C GLY A 512 -5.76 -29.24 23.47
N TYR A 513 -4.57 -29.39 24.06
CA TYR A 513 -3.84 -28.33 24.77
C TYR A 513 -4.76 -27.60 25.78
N LYS A 514 -4.73 -26.25 25.82
CA LYS A 514 -5.55 -25.43 26.74
C LYS A 514 -7.05 -25.69 26.56
N ALA A 515 -7.55 -25.74 25.31
CA ALA A 515 -8.96 -26.03 25.03
C ALA A 515 -9.40 -27.40 25.59
N GLY A 516 -8.55 -28.43 25.47
CA GLY A 516 -8.81 -29.75 26.02
C GLY A 516 -8.86 -29.76 27.56
N ALA A 517 -7.95 -29.02 28.21
CA ALA A 517 -7.98 -28.82 29.66
C ALA A 517 -9.25 -28.09 30.12
N LEU A 518 -9.65 -27.03 29.41
CA LEU A 518 -10.89 -26.30 29.71
C LEU A 518 -12.15 -27.16 29.49
N ASN A 519 -12.16 -28.02 28.47
CA ASN A 519 -13.25 -28.99 28.27
C ASN A 519 -13.30 -30.06 29.37
N PHE A 520 -12.14 -30.47 29.90
CA PHE A 520 -12.07 -31.31 31.10
C PHE A 520 -12.66 -30.57 32.31
N GLY A 521 -12.21 -29.33 32.56
CA GLY A 521 -12.75 -28.48 33.64
C GLY A 521 -14.26 -28.27 33.53
N LEU A 522 -14.80 -28.11 32.32
CA LEU A 522 -16.23 -27.97 32.09
C LEU A 522 -17.04 -29.20 32.52
N ARG A 523 -16.48 -30.41 32.38
CA ARG A 523 -17.12 -31.65 32.86
C ARG A 523 -17.06 -31.78 34.38
N GLU A 524 -15.97 -31.33 34.99
CA GLU A 524 -15.74 -31.39 36.44
C GLU A 524 -16.37 -30.22 37.22
N THR A 525 -16.93 -29.25 36.48
CA THR A 525 -17.60 -28.08 37.03
C THR A 525 -18.78 -28.48 37.92
N ALA A 526 -18.88 -27.85 39.09
CA ALA A 526 -20.00 -28.00 39.99
C ALA A 526 -21.35 -27.91 39.26
N PRO A 527 -22.30 -28.84 39.50
CA PRO A 527 -23.60 -28.85 38.82
C PRO A 527 -24.37 -27.54 39.01
N ASP A 528 -24.29 -26.94 40.20
CA ASP A 528 -24.95 -25.68 40.58
C ASP A 528 -24.20 -24.41 40.14
N ALA A 529 -23.04 -24.53 39.48
CA ALA A 529 -22.37 -23.39 38.86
C ALA A 529 -23.11 -22.98 37.58
N GLU A 530 -23.30 -21.67 37.40
CA GLU A 530 -24.00 -21.08 36.26
C GLU A 530 -23.06 -20.30 35.34
N ILE A 531 -21.93 -19.84 35.88
CA ILE A 531 -20.91 -19.05 35.18
C ILE A 531 -19.57 -19.78 35.25
N ILE A 532 -18.84 -19.79 34.13
CA ILE A 532 -17.48 -20.30 34.01
C ILE A 532 -16.53 -19.11 33.92
N GLY A 533 -15.61 -18.97 34.85
CA GLY A 533 -14.49 -18.03 34.74
C GLY A 533 -13.28 -18.71 34.15
N VAL A 534 -12.51 -18.03 33.30
CA VAL A 534 -11.21 -18.53 32.84
C VAL A 534 -10.15 -17.49 33.11
N ILE A 535 -9.05 -17.95 33.72
CA ILE A 535 -7.91 -17.11 34.03
C ILE A 535 -6.62 -17.87 33.76
N ASP A 536 -5.61 -17.16 33.25
CA ASP A 536 -4.28 -17.71 33.02
C ASP A 536 -3.51 -17.87 34.34
N SER A 537 -2.55 -18.80 34.32
CA SER A 537 -1.73 -19.26 35.45
C SER A 537 -0.89 -18.17 36.12
N ASP A 538 -0.70 -17.04 35.45
CA ASP A 538 0.16 -15.92 35.86
C ASP A 538 -0.60 -14.67 36.32
N TYR A 539 -1.94 -14.65 36.30
CA TYR A 539 -2.73 -13.46 36.61
C TYR A 539 -3.03 -13.27 38.09
N LEU A 540 -2.72 -12.09 38.62
CA LEU A 540 -3.18 -11.67 39.95
C LEU A 540 -4.44 -10.84 39.81
N VAL A 541 -5.56 -11.32 40.37
CA VAL A 541 -6.87 -10.65 40.31
C VAL A 541 -7.09 -9.68 41.45
N GLU A 542 -7.90 -8.65 41.18
CA GLU A 542 -8.48 -7.79 42.22
C GLU A 542 -9.63 -8.52 42.93
N PRO A 543 -9.75 -8.37 44.27
CA PRO A 543 -10.78 -9.05 45.06
C PRO A 543 -12.23 -8.85 44.56
N ASP A 544 -12.53 -7.69 43.98
CA ASP A 544 -13.88 -7.30 43.56
C ASP A 544 -14.25 -7.78 42.15
N TRP A 545 -13.37 -8.48 41.44
CA TRP A 545 -13.57 -8.86 40.03
C TRP A 545 -14.91 -9.57 39.77
N LEU A 546 -15.20 -10.65 40.51
CA LEU A 546 -16.44 -11.40 40.30
C LEU A 546 -17.68 -10.58 40.67
N ARG A 547 -17.65 -9.85 41.78
CA ARG A 547 -18.80 -9.02 42.19
C ARG A 547 -19.11 -7.89 41.23
N SER A 548 -18.09 -7.43 40.52
CA SER A 548 -18.20 -6.33 39.56
C SER A 548 -18.62 -6.80 38.16
N MET A 549 -18.33 -8.04 37.77
CA MET A 549 -18.57 -8.53 36.41
C MET A 549 -19.72 -9.54 36.30
N VAL A 550 -19.96 -10.36 37.34
CA VAL A 550 -21.07 -11.34 37.35
C VAL A 550 -22.45 -10.69 37.17
N PRO A 551 -22.76 -9.51 37.75
CA PRO A 551 -24.08 -8.89 37.57
C PRO A 551 -24.48 -8.62 36.11
N ALA A 552 -23.52 -8.54 35.18
CA ALA A 552 -23.83 -8.41 33.75
C ALA A 552 -24.66 -9.58 33.19
N PHE A 553 -24.61 -10.76 33.82
CA PHE A 553 -25.37 -11.95 33.42
C PHE A 553 -26.84 -11.94 33.83
N ASP A 554 -27.30 -10.92 34.57
CA ASP A 554 -28.74 -10.69 34.79
C ASP A 554 -29.48 -10.52 33.46
N ASN A 555 -28.81 -10.01 32.43
CA ASN A 555 -29.32 -10.02 31.07
C ASN A 555 -29.09 -11.41 30.44
N PRO A 556 -30.16 -12.17 30.10
CA PRO A 556 -30.03 -13.52 29.56
C PRO A 556 -29.33 -13.56 28.19
N LYS A 557 -29.30 -12.43 27.46
CA LYS A 557 -28.57 -12.32 26.19
C LYS A 557 -27.07 -12.29 26.37
N VAL A 558 -26.55 -11.94 27.55
CA VAL A 558 -25.10 -11.90 27.78
C VAL A 558 -24.57 -13.33 27.83
N GLY A 559 -23.77 -13.68 26.82
CA GLY A 559 -23.08 -14.96 26.72
C GLY A 559 -21.73 -14.95 27.41
N PHE A 560 -21.02 -13.81 27.36
CA PHE A 560 -19.74 -13.65 28.06
C PHE A 560 -19.45 -12.21 28.44
N THR A 561 -18.57 -12.03 29.43
CA THR A 561 -18.01 -10.76 29.84
C THR A 561 -16.49 -10.82 29.74
N GLN A 562 -15.85 -9.71 29.38
CA GLN A 562 -14.40 -9.64 29.19
C GLN A 562 -13.86 -8.38 29.87
N SER A 563 -12.78 -8.54 30.63
CA SER A 563 -11.95 -7.45 31.13
C SER A 563 -10.64 -7.36 30.32
N PRO A 564 -9.91 -6.24 30.37
CA PRO A 564 -8.64 -6.09 29.66
C PRO A 564 -7.62 -7.14 30.13
N GLN A 565 -6.74 -7.57 29.22
CA GLN A 565 -5.49 -8.21 29.61
C GLN A 565 -4.50 -7.10 29.97
N ASP A 566 -4.08 -7.07 31.22
CA ASP A 566 -3.16 -6.06 31.74
C ASP A 566 -1.94 -6.77 32.36
N TYR A 567 -0.86 -6.03 32.59
CA TYR A 567 0.44 -6.62 32.95
C TYR A 567 1.12 -5.85 34.08
N ARG A 568 1.87 -6.58 34.92
CA ARG A 568 2.53 -6.02 36.12
C ARG A 568 4.03 -5.79 36.00
N ASP A 569 4.65 -6.19 34.89
CA ASP A 569 6.10 -6.24 34.71
C ASP A 569 6.62 -5.26 33.63
N ASN A 570 5.86 -4.22 33.33
CA ASN A 570 6.20 -3.20 32.31
C ASN A 570 7.45 -2.36 32.65
N ASP A 571 7.77 -2.17 33.93
CA ASP A 571 8.93 -1.41 34.38
C ASP A 571 10.25 -2.22 34.37
N GLY A 572 10.21 -3.49 33.98
CA GLY A 572 11.38 -4.37 33.97
C GLY A 572 12.44 -4.02 32.93
N SER A 573 12.06 -3.50 31.76
CA SER A 573 12.99 -3.08 30.71
C SER A 573 12.32 -2.15 29.69
N LEU A 574 13.11 -1.46 28.85
CA LEU A 574 12.55 -0.69 27.74
C LEU A 574 11.74 -1.59 26.78
N PHE A 575 12.21 -2.81 26.54
CA PHE A 575 11.49 -3.80 25.73
C PHE A 575 10.11 -4.12 26.32
N LYS A 576 10.04 -4.43 27.63
CA LYS A 576 8.75 -4.69 28.31
C LYS A 576 7.84 -3.48 28.31
N ARG A 577 8.38 -2.27 28.50
CA ARG A 577 7.62 -1.01 28.40
C ARG A 577 7.03 -0.79 27.01
N MET A 578 7.81 -1.04 25.94
CA MET A 578 7.34 -0.92 24.57
C MET A 578 6.22 -1.92 24.25
N MET A 579 6.38 -3.19 24.67
CA MET A 579 5.35 -4.23 24.52
C MET A 579 4.07 -3.89 25.29
N PHE A 580 4.20 -3.43 26.53
CA PHE A 580 3.06 -3.04 27.36
C PHE A 580 2.17 -2.03 26.64
N TRP A 581 2.76 -0.97 26.09
CA TRP A 581 2.01 0.06 25.40
C TRP A 581 1.47 -0.40 24.06
N GLU A 582 2.16 -1.31 23.35
CA GLU A 582 1.61 -1.95 22.15
C GLU A 582 0.33 -2.73 22.45
N TYR A 583 0.31 -3.52 23.53
CA TYR A 583 -0.90 -4.22 23.97
C TYR A 583 -1.99 -3.25 24.43
N ALA A 584 -1.63 -2.21 25.18
CA ALA A 584 -2.56 -1.23 25.75
C ALA A 584 -3.43 -0.56 24.67
N GLY A 585 -2.89 -0.30 23.47
CA GLY A 585 -3.66 0.24 22.36
C GLY A 585 -4.86 -0.61 21.97
N PHE A 586 -4.68 -1.94 21.97
CA PHE A 586 -5.76 -2.88 21.63
C PHE A 586 -6.87 -2.89 22.69
N PHE A 587 -6.53 -2.86 23.98
CA PHE A 587 -7.53 -2.93 25.06
C PHE A 587 -8.21 -1.59 25.38
N HIS A 588 -7.49 -0.47 25.29
CA HIS A 588 -8.04 0.85 25.61
C HIS A 588 -8.72 1.55 24.42
N ALA A 589 -8.33 1.22 23.19
CA ALA A 589 -8.95 1.76 21.99
C ALA A 589 -9.72 0.69 21.20
N GLY A 590 -9.03 -0.36 20.75
CA GLY A 590 -9.59 -1.38 19.87
C GLY A 590 -10.84 -2.08 20.42
N MET A 591 -10.75 -2.71 21.60
CA MET A 591 -11.87 -3.42 22.22
C MET A 591 -13.02 -2.50 22.59
N VAL A 592 -12.72 -1.25 22.97
CA VAL A 592 -13.73 -0.24 23.28
C VAL A 592 -14.55 0.08 22.04
N THR A 593 -13.90 0.34 20.89
CA THR A 593 -14.59 0.61 19.64
C THR A 593 -15.42 -0.61 19.18
N ARG A 594 -14.86 -1.83 19.29
CA ARG A 594 -15.57 -3.07 18.94
C ARG A 594 -16.78 -3.34 19.84
N ASN A 595 -16.70 -2.98 21.13
CA ASN A 595 -17.78 -3.18 22.08
C ASN A 595 -19.05 -2.41 21.67
N GLU A 596 -18.91 -1.24 21.06
CA GLU A 596 -20.04 -0.44 20.54
C GLU A 596 -20.87 -1.18 19.48
N ARG A 597 -20.32 -2.23 18.86
CA ARG A 597 -20.99 -3.08 17.86
C ARG A 597 -21.21 -4.52 18.32
N ASN A 598 -21.04 -4.82 19.61
CA ASN A 598 -21.14 -6.19 20.13
C ASN A 598 -20.21 -7.16 19.38
N ALA A 599 -18.96 -6.75 19.16
CA ALA A 599 -18.00 -7.44 18.31
C ALA A 599 -16.61 -7.59 18.95
N ILE A 600 -16.55 -7.57 20.29
CA ILE A 600 -15.29 -7.76 21.02
C ILE A 600 -14.72 -9.14 20.74
N ILE A 601 -13.40 -9.24 20.78
CA ILE A 601 -12.74 -10.54 20.70
C ILE A 601 -12.61 -11.06 22.14
N GLN A 602 -12.86 -12.34 22.36
CA GLN A 602 -12.62 -12.98 23.66
C GLN A 602 -11.15 -13.40 23.71
N HIS A 603 -10.45 -13.09 24.80
CA HIS A 603 -8.97 -13.18 24.86
C HIS A 603 -8.45 -14.29 25.79
N GLY A 604 -9.24 -15.31 26.09
CA GLY A 604 -8.76 -16.53 26.78
C GLY A 604 -8.41 -16.42 28.26
N THR A 605 -8.42 -15.22 28.85
CA THR A 605 -8.23 -14.93 30.29
C THR A 605 -9.08 -13.74 30.69
N MET A 606 -9.24 -13.49 31.99
CA MET A 606 -10.06 -12.41 32.55
C MET A 606 -11.48 -12.38 31.94
N THR A 607 -12.03 -13.56 31.72
CA THR A 607 -13.31 -13.78 31.06
C THR A 607 -14.25 -14.55 31.95
N LEU A 608 -15.54 -14.23 31.84
CA LEU A 608 -16.62 -15.01 32.42
C LEU A 608 -17.56 -15.40 31.29
N VAL A 609 -18.03 -16.64 31.27
CA VAL A 609 -18.89 -17.20 30.22
C VAL A 609 -20.10 -17.87 30.87
N ARG A 610 -21.29 -17.64 30.32
CA ARG A 610 -22.50 -18.35 30.76
C ARG A 610 -22.34 -19.84 30.47
N LYS A 611 -22.37 -20.69 31.51
CA LYS A 611 -22.15 -22.14 31.38
C LYS A 611 -23.09 -22.77 30.35
N GLN A 612 -24.37 -22.41 30.38
CA GLN A 612 -25.35 -22.95 29.43
C GLN A 612 -25.05 -22.57 27.98
N ALA A 613 -24.58 -21.34 27.73
CA ALA A 613 -24.20 -20.91 26.39
C ALA A 613 -22.98 -21.70 25.89
N LEU A 614 -21.99 -21.93 26.77
CA LEU A 614 -20.81 -22.74 26.45
C LEU A 614 -21.17 -24.20 26.15
N LEU A 615 -22.11 -24.79 26.90
CA LEU A 615 -22.58 -26.17 26.68
C LEU A 615 -23.38 -26.32 25.38
N ASN A 616 -24.29 -25.38 25.11
CA ASN A 616 -25.10 -25.37 23.89
C ASN A 616 -24.23 -25.25 22.64
N GLU A 617 -23.13 -24.50 22.73
CA GLU A 617 -22.18 -24.31 21.65
C GLU A 617 -21.00 -25.31 21.69
N HIS A 618 -21.18 -26.48 22.30
CA HIS A 618 -20.25 -27.62 22.27
C HIS A 618 -18.86 -27.37 22.90
N GLY A 619 -18.75 -26.55 23.95
CA GLY A 619 -17.51 -26.34 24.70
C GLY A 619 -16.42 -25.63 23.89
N TRP A 620 -15.16 -25.72 24.33
CA TRP A 620 -14.02 -25.05 23.69
C TRP A 620 -13.52 -25.79 22.44
N ALA A 621 -13.19 -25.06 21.39
CA ALA A 621 -12.79 -25.64 20.11
C ALA A 621 -11.32 -26.13 20.10
N GLU A 622 -11.10 -27.42 20.34
CA GLU A 622 -9.76 -28.05 20.41
C GLU A 622 -8.97 -28.04 19.09
N TRP A 623 -9.63 -27.83 17.95
CA TRP A 623 -8.96 -27.74 16.66
C TRP A 623 -8.30 -26.37 16.41
N CYS A 624 -8.65 -25.36 17.21
CA CYS A 624 -8.19 -23.98 17.07
C CYS A 624 -7.22 -23.65 18.21
N ILE A 625 -6.08 -23.04 17.88
CA ILE A 625 -5.10 -22.59 18.89
C ILE A 625 -5.48 -21.27 19.56
N THR A 626 -6.48 -20.59 18.99
CA THR A 626 -7.15 -19.41 19.54
C THR A 626 -8.60 -19.80 19.79
N GLU A 627 -8.79 -20.78 20.68
CA GLU A 627 -10.10 -21.33 21.06
C GLU A 627 -11.02 -20.26 21.66
N ASP A 628 -10.41 -19.25 22.27
CA ASP A 628 -11.02 -18.07 22.87
C ASP A 628 -11.79 -17.21 21.86
N SER A 629 -11.06 -16.68 20.88
CA SER A 629 -11.59 -15.84 19.81
C SER A 629 -12.61 -16.61 18.98
N GLN A 630 -12.39 -17.93 18.82
CA GLN A 630 -13.33 -18.82 18.13
C GLN A 630 -14.64 -18.95 18.90
N LEU A 631 -14.58 -19.14 20.23
CA LEU A 631 -15.76 -19.21 21.10
C LEU A 631 -16.55 -17.89 21.04
N GLY A 632 -15.86 -16.75 21.17
CA GLY A 632 -16.49 -15.43 21.09
C GLY A 632 -17.28 -15.24 19.80
N LEU A 633 -16.68 -15.58 18.64
CA LEU A 633 -17.36 -15.52 17.35
C LEU A 633 -18.58 -16.45 17.29
N ARG A 634 -18.45 -17.70 17.77
CA ARG A 634 -19.55 -18.67 17.76
C ARG A 634 -20.72 -18.22 18.63
N LEU A 635 -20.44 -17.65 19.82
CA LEU A 635 -21.48 -17.09 20.68
C LEU A 635 -22.22 -15.93 20.01
N PHE A 636 -21.53 -15.07 19.25
CA PHE A 636 -22.21 -14.03 18.47
C PHE A 636 -23.09 -14.62 17.36
N ARG A 637 -22.65 -15.68 16.66
CA ARG A 637 -23.45 -16.38 15.64
C ARG A 637 -24.71 -17.00 16.24
N ALA A 638 -24.63 -17.48 17.48
CA ALA A 638 -25.77 -17.99 18.25
C ALA A 638 -26.68 -16.88 18.83
N GLY A 639 -26.38 -15.59 18.56
CA GLY A 639 -27.20 -14.45 18.96
C GLY A 639 -26.93 -13.91 20.37
N TYR A 640 -25.88 -14.40 21.06
CA TYR A 640 -25.48 -13.85 22.35
C TYR A 640 -24.79 -12.48 22.20
N GLU A 641 -24.83 -11.72 23.30
CA GLU A 641 -24.14 -10.46 23.47
C GLU A 641 -22.93 -10.61 24.39
N ALA A 642 -21.96 -9.72 24.21
CA ALA A 642 -20.80 -9.59 25.05
C ALA A 642 -20.82 -8.26 25.81
N VAL A 643 -20.22 -8.27 26.99
CA VAL A 643 -19.97 -7.09 27.82
C VAL A 643 -18.47 -6.91 28.00
N TYR A 644 -17.96 -5.72 27.70
CA TYR A 644 -16.55 -5.36 27.91
C TYR A 644 -16.42 -4.29 28.98
N SER A 645 -15.53 -4.53 29.94
CA SER A 645 -15.12 -3.53 30.92
C SER A 645 -13.78 -2.92 30.52
N LYS A 646 -13.62 -1.61 30.75
CA LYS A 646 -12.31 -0.93 30.61
C LYS A 646 -11.46 -1.03 31.89
N LYS A 647 -12.08 -1.37 33.03
CA LYS A 647 -11.36 -1.53 34.30
C LYS A 647 -10.51 -2.81 34.21
N SER A 648 -9.23 -2.66 34.49
CA SER A 648 -8.33 -3.79 34.73
C SER A 648 -8.68 -4.42 36.07
N PHE A 649 -8.94 -5.73 36.05
CA PHE A 649 -9.25 -6.54 37.24
C PHE A 649 -8.20 -7.60 37.51
N GLY A 650 -7.18 -7.71 36.65
CA GLY A 650 -6.15 -8.70 36.81
C GLY A 650 -4.94 -8.39 35.95
N LYS A 651 -3.75 -8.70 36.48
CA LYS A 651 -2.48 -8.38 35.84
C LYS A 651 -1.59 -9.61 35.74
N GLY A 652 -1.27 -10.03 34.51
CA GLY A 652 -0.35 -11.12 34.19
C GLY A 652 1.09 -10.63 34.00
N VAL A 653 1.92 -11.48 33.37
CA VAL A 653 3.31 -11.15 32.99
C VAL A 653 3.49 -11.19 31.47
N MET A 654 4.36 -10.35 30.94
CA MET A 654 4.68 -10.32 29.52
C MET A 654 5.81 -11.30 29.15
N PRO A 655 5.95 -11.66 27.86
CA PRO A 655 7.10 -12.42 27.39
C PRO A 655 8.43 -11.79 27.79
N ASP A 656 9.40 -12.60 28.20
CA ASP A 656 10.71 -12.11 28.65
C ASP A 656 11.67 -11.76 27.50
N ASP A 657 11.49 -12.39 26.34
CA ASP A 657 12.36 -12.21 25.19
C ASP A 657 11.58 -11.99 23.87
N TYR A 658 12.31 -11.52 22.86
CA TYR A 658 11.74 -11.21 21.55
C TYR A 658 11.22 -12.45 20.80
N THR A 659 11.83 -13.62 21.00
CA THR A 659 11.37 -14.87 20.38
C THR A 659 10.03 -15.31 20.98
N ALA A 660 9.86 -15.22 22.29
CA ALA A 660 8.61 -15.51 22.99
C ALA A 660 7.50 -14.53 22.55
N PHE A 661 7.82 -13.24 22.45
CA PHE A 661 6.90 -12.21 21.94
C PHE A 661 6.43 -12.52 20.50
N ARG A 662 7.37 -12.82 19.60
CA ARG A 662 7.06 -13.25 18.22
C ARG A 662 6.23 -14.52 18.17
N LYS A 663 6.58 -15.55 18.94
CA LYS A 663 5.85 -16.83 19.00
C LYS A 663 4.42 -16.63 19.43
N GLN A 664 4.19 -15.79 20.45
CA GLN A 664 2.84 -15.46 20.91
C GLN A 664 2.02 -14.83 19.79
N ARG A 665 2.53 -13.76 19.17
CA ARG A 665 1.82 -13.06 18.09
C ARG A 665 1.59 -13.93 16.85
N PHE A 666 2.57 -14.77 16.50
CA PHE A 666 2.43 -15.74 15.40
C PHE A 666 1.26 -16.68 15.64
N ARG A 667 1.09 -17.24 16.84
CA ARG A 667 -0.03 -18.13 17.17
C ARG A 667 -1.37 -17.42 17.02
N TRP A 668 -1.46 -16.17 17.47
CA TRP A 668 -2.70 -15.37 17.35
C TRP A 668 -3.08 -15.13 15.89
N ALA A 669 -2.14 -14.67 15.07
CA ALA A 669 -2.37 -14.43 13.65
C ALA A 669 -2.72 -15.71 12.88
N TYR A 670 -2.01 -16.81 13.14
CA TYR A 670 -2.30 -18.12 12.58
C TYR A 670 -3.72 -18.59 12.97
N GLY A 671 -4.07 -18.50 14.27
CA GLY A 671 -5.37 -18.90 14.80
C GLY A 671 -6.54 -18.08 14.22
N ALA A 672 -6.36 -16.77 14.04
CA ALA A 672 -7.38 -15.96 13.40
C ALA A 672 -7.63 -16.37 11.95
N MET A 673 -6.60 -16.67 11.16
CA MET A 673 -6.80 -17.13 9.78
C MET A 673 -7.51 -18.49 9.73
N ARG A 674 -7.26 -19.35 10.71
CA ARG A 674 -7.99 -20.61 10.90
C ARG A 674 -9.47 -20.36 11.19
N ILE A 675 -9.78 -19.36 12.02
CA ILE A 675 -11.17 -18.93 12.30
C ILE A 675 -11.83 -18.36 11.05
N VAL A 676 -11.15 -17.48 10.31
CA VAL A 676 -11.64 -16.91 9.04
C VAL A 676 -12.03 -18.02 8.09
N ARG A 677 -11.14 -19.00 7.87
CA ARG A 677 -11.38 -20.10 6.94
C ARG A 677 -12.55 -20.99 7.36
N ALA A 678 -12.66 -21.28 8.65
CA ALA A 678 -13.75 -22.11 9.18
C ALA A 678 -15.11 -21.38 9.21
N ASN A 679 -15.12 -20.05 9.16
CA ASN A 679 -16.34 -19.23 9.26
C ASN A 679 -16.51 -18.29 8.04
N ALA A 680 -15.94 -18.66 6.89
CA ALA A 680 -15.92 -17.81 5.71
C ALA A 680 -17.33 -17.45 5.23
N ASP A 681 -18.27 -18.39 5.26
CA ASP A 681 -19.67 -18.13 4.91
C ASP A 681 -20.30 -17.07 5.86
N ALA A 682 -20.20 -17.26 7.17
CA ALA A 682 -20.75 -16.31 8.14
C ALA A 682 -20.15 -14.90 8.05
N LEU A 683 -18.87 -14.80 7.67
CA LEU A 683 -18.14 -13.53 7.57
C LEU A 683 -18.36 -12.81 6.23
N PHE A 684 -18.26 -13.51 5.11
CA PHE A 684 -18.22 -12.90 3.77
C PHE A 684 -19.50 -13.06 2.95
N ASN A 685 -20.40 -14.00 3.29
CA ASN A 685 -21.67 -14.14 2.56
C ASN A 685 -22.65 -13.04 3.01
N PRO A 686 -23.03 -12.10 2.12
CA PRO A 686 -23.94 -11.01 2.49
C PRO A 686 -25.36 -11.49 2.85
N PHE A 687 -25.75 -12.70 2.42
CA PHE A 687 -27.08 -13.27 2.64
C PHE A 687 -27.21 -14.03 3.96
N ASN A 688 -26.10 -14.48 4.55
CA ASN A 688 -26.10 -15.07 5.88
C ASN A 688 -26.49 -13.99 6.91
N LYS A 689 -27.30 -14.30 7.93
CA LYS A 689 -27.78 -13.33 8.94
C LYS A 689 -27.37 -13.65 10.38
N GLU A 690 -26.52 -14.66 10.58
CA GLU A 690 -26.04 -15.06 11.91
C GLU A 690 -25.23 -13.95 12.59
N LEU A 691 -24.53 -13.13 11.81
CA LEU A 691 -23.78 -11.98 12.29
C LEU A 691 -24.40 -10.69 11.77
N THR A 692 -24.45 -9.68 12.65
CA THR A 692 -24.81 -8.33 12.22
C THR A 692 -23.73 -7.74 11.32
N LEU A 693 -24.10 -6.77 10.48
CA LEU A 693 -23.13 -6.06 9.63
C LEU A 693 -22.02 -5.38 10.42
N GLY A 694 -22.32 -4.88 11.63
CA GLY A 694 -21.32 -4.27 12.51
C GLY A 694 -20.31 -5.30 13.06
N GLN A 695 -20.79 -6.49 13.42
CA GLN A 695 -19.91 -7.59 13.83
C GLN A 695 -19.01 -8.04 12.68
N ARG A 696 -19.58 -8.29 11.49
CA ARG A 696 -18.81 -8.65 10.29
C ARG A 696 -17.72 -7.64 10.00
N TRP A 697 -18.08 -6.35 9.98
CA TRP A 697 -17.13 -5.26 9.77
C TRP A 697 -15.94 -5.38 10.72
N HIS A 698 -16.16 -5.38 12.03
CA HIS A 698 -15.05 -5.40 12.98
C HIS A 698 -14.23 -6.71 12.94
N PHE A 699 -14.84 -7.87 12.72
CA PHE A 699 -14.07 -9.11 12.56
C PHE A 699 -13.18 -9.06 11.31
N ILE A 700 -13.70 -8.64 10.17
CA ILE A 700 -12.94 -8.53 8.92
C ILE A 700 -11.88 -7.43 9.03
N THR A 701 -12.26 -6.20 9.37
CA THR A 701 -11.35 -5.06 9.43
C THR A 701 -10.35 -5.15 10.58
N GLY A 702 -10.69 -5.84 11.67
CA GLY A 702 -9.75 -6.10 12.77
C GLY A 702 -8.60 -7.03 12.41
N TRP A 703 -8.80 -7.93 11.45
CA TRP A 703 -7.74 -8.83 10.96
C TRP A 703 -7.10 -8.33 9.66
N LEU A 704 -7.70 -7.36 8.99
CA LEU A 704 -7.24 -6.78 7.74
C LEU A 704 -5.80 -6.21 7.80
N PRO A 705 -5.34 -5.56 8.89
CA PRO A 705 -3.94 -5.17 9.04
C PRO A 705 -2.95 -6.33 8.89
N TRP A 706 -3.30 -7.52 9.39
CA TRP A 706 -2.44 -8.70 9.28
C TRP A 706 -2.37 -9.23 7.83
N PHE A 707 -3.45 -9.09 7.06
CA PHE A 707 -3.39 -9.34 5.61
C PHE A 707 -2.48 -8.32 4.90
N GLY A 708 -2.49 -7.06 5.36
CA GLY A 708 -1.54 -6.04 4.90
C GLY A 708 -0.09 -6.45 5.12
N ASP A 709 0.26 -6.97 6.30
CA ASP A 709 1.60 -7.50 6.58
C ASP A 709 1.97 -8.67 5.65
N ALA A 710 1.00 -9.56 5.37
CA ALA A 710 1.20 -10.70 4.47
C ALA A 710 1.46 -10.29 3.02
N LEU A 711 0.70 -9.31 2.52
CA LEU A 711 0.89 -8.71 1.19
C LEU A 711 2.20 -7.93 1.10
N GLY A 712 2.60 -7.26 2.19
CA GLY A 712 3.89 -6.56 2.29
C GLY A 712 5.09 -7.47 2.00
N ILE A 713 5.03 -8.76 2.37
CA ILE A 713 6.09 -9.73 2.04
C ILE A 713 6.15 -10.00 0.53
N VAL A 714 4.99 -10.09 -0.14
CA VAL A 714 4.92 -10.30 -1.60
C VAL A 714 5.47 -9.07 -2.34
N PHE A 715 5.02 -7.87 -1.95
CA PHE A 715 5.51 -6.62 -2.55
C PHE A 715 6.99 -6.38 -2.30
N LEU A 716 7.51 -6.79 -1.14
CA LEU A 716 8.94 -6.78 -0.88
C LEU A 716 9.71 -7.68 -1.84
N ALA A 717 9.27 -8.94 -2.01
CA ALA A 717 9.95 -9.88 -2.90
C ALA A 717 9.96 -9.36 -4.36
N MET A 718 8.83 -8.81 -4.81
CA MET A 718 8.73 -8.16 -6.12
C MET A 718 9.64 -6.92 -6.21
N GLY A 719 9.67 -6.08 -5.18
CA GLY A 719 10.50 -4.87 -5.14
C GLY A 719 12.00 -5.17 -5.16
N LEU A 720 12.45 -6.22 -4.45
CA LEU A 720 13.85 -6.67 -4.50
C LEU A 720 14.21 -7.24 -5.88
N ALA A 721 13.33 -8.05 -6.47
CA ALA A 721 13.54 -8.59 -7.83
C ALA A 721 13.60 -7.47 -8.87
N TRP A 722 12.70 -6.48 -8.79
CA TRP A 722 12.71 -5.33 -9.68
C TRP A 722 13.94 -4.44 -9.48
N SER A 723 14.39 -4.25 -8.23
CA SER A 723 15.63 -3.52 -7.94
C SER A 723 16.85 -4.23 -8.51
N ALA A 724 16.91 -5.57 -8.50
CA ALA A 724 17.96 -6.31 -9.16
C ALA A 724 17.94 -6.08 -10.69
N GLY A 725 16.75 -6.06 -11.30
CA GLY A 725 16.59 -5.71 -12.72
C GLY A 725 17.11 -4.29 -13.05
N LEU A 726 16.73 -3.30 -12.24
CA LEU A 726 17.20 -1.91 -12.38
C LEU A 726 18.73 -1.77 -12.25
N ILE A 727 19.39 -2.66 -11.50
CA ILE A 727 20.85 -2.64 -11.32
C ILE A 727 21.57 -3.40 -12.45
N LEU A 728 21.03 -4.56 -12.85
CA LEU A 728 21.70 -5.48 -13.78
C LEU A 728 21.42 -5.19 -15.25
N ASP A 729 20.24 -4.66 -15.58
CA ASP A 729 19.80 -4.34 -16.94
C ASP A 729 18.97 -3.02 -16.95
N PRO A 730 19.60 -1.87 -16.68
CA PRO A 730 18.91 -0.57 -16.57
C PRO A 730 18.33 -0.08 -17.90
N VAL A 731 18.65 -0.73 -19.03
CA VAL A 731 18.09 -0.40 -20.34
C VAL A 731 16.70 -1.01 -20.51
N ARG A 732 16.47 -2.21 -19.99
CA ARG A 732 15.17 -2.89 -20.10
C ARG A 732 14.24 -2.69 -18.90
N PHE A 733 14.80 -2.45 -17.73
CA PHE A 733 14.03 -2.21 -16.51
C PHE A 733 13.91 -0.71 -16.24
N GLU A 734 12.68 -0.22 -16.27
CA GLU A 734 12.35 1.16 -15.91
C GLU A 734 11.78 1.25 -14.49
N PHE A 735 11.90 2.43 -13.89
CA PHE A 735 11.23 2.71 -12.62
C PHE A 735 9.71 2.71 -12.79
N PRO A 736 8.95 2.17 -11.82
CA PRO A 736 7.50 2.38 -11.80
C PRO A 736 7.18 3.87 -11.78
N ILE A 737 6.10 4.26 -12.43
CA ILE A 737 5.69 5.67 -12.47
C ILE A 737 5.43 6.21 -11.05
N VAL A 738 5.65 7.51 -10.87
CA VAL A 738 5.51 8.21 -9.58
C VAL A 738 4.16 7.92 -8.88
N LEU A 739 3.07 7.77 -9.65
CA LEU A 739 1.72 7.49 -9.14
C LEU A 739 1.57 6.11 -8.47
N PHE A 740 2.46 5.16 -8.74
CA PHE A 740 2.50 3.89 -8.00
C PHE A 740 3.31 4.00 -6.70
N MET A 741 4.37 4.81 -6.68
CA MET A 741 5.27 4.92 -5.52
C MET A 741 4.73 5.83 -4.42
N LEU A 742 4.17 7.00 -4.78
CA LEU A 742 3.71 7.98 -3.79
C LEU A 742 2.64 7.44 -2.83
N PRO A 743 1.62 6.66 -3.26
CA PRO A 743 0.62 6.13 -2.33
C PRO A 743 1.20 5.10 -1.37
N SER A 744 2.17 4.29 -1.81
CA SER A 744 2.85 3.34 -0.93
C SER A 744 3.68 4.06 0.15
N ILE A 745 4.39 5.13 -0.22
CA ILE A 745 5.11 6.01 0.71
C ILE A 745 4.10 6.69 1.66
N GLY A 746 3.01 7.23 1.10
CA GLY A 746 1.95 7.90 1.83
C GLY A 746 1.27 6.99 2.85
N LEU A 747 1.02 5.71 2.51
CA LEU A 747 0.45 4.72 3.44
C LEU A 747 1.31 4.57 4.69
N PHE A 748 2.63 4.49 4.55
CA PHE A 748 3.54 4.34 5.68
C PHE A 748 3.43 5.52 6.65
N PHE A 749 3.52 6.75 6.14
CA PHE A 749 3.39 7.95 6.98
C PHE A 749 1.98 8.12 7.53
N PHE A 750 0.95 7.77 6.75
CA PHE A 750 -0.43 7.74 7.22
C PHE A 750 -0.60 6.78 8.40
N LYS A 751 -0.05 5.56 8.33
CA LYS A 751 -0.09 4.57 9.41
C LYS A 751 0.60 5.06 10.69
N ILE A 752 1.75 5.72 10.55
CA ILE A 752 2.43 6.36 11.69
C ILE A 752 1.57 7.48 12.28
N ALA A 753 1.03 8.37 11.44
CA ALA A 753 0.16 9.44 11.91
C ALA A 753 -1.10 8.89 12.60
N GLN A 754 -1.69 7.84 12.04
CA GLN A 754 -2.87 7.15 12.56
C GLN A 754 -2.61 6.59 13.96
N ILE A 755 -1.54 5.80 14.15
CA ILE A 755 -1.25 5.20 15.46
C ILE A 755 -0.94 6.28 16.51
N LEU A 756 -0.18 7.31 16.15
CA LEU A 756 0.13 8.42 17.06
C LEU A 756 -1.12 9.20 17.46
N ALA A 757 -2.03 9.44 16.51
CA ALA A 757 -3.31 10.10 16.77
C ALA A 757 -4.23 9.25 17.65
N LEU A 758 -4.35 7.96 17.37
CA LEU A 758 -5.17 7.03 18.17
C LEU A 758 -4.68 6.96 19.61
N TYR A 759 -3.38 6.75 19.81
CA TYR A 759 -2.80 6.64 21.14
C TYR A 759 -2.93 7.96 21.91
N LYS A 760 -2.66 9.11 21.28
CA LYS A 760 -2.82 10.43 21.92
C LYS A 760 -4.23 10.63 22.49
N ASN A 761 -5.26 10.11 21.80
CA ASN A 761 -6.65 10.36 22.16
C ASN A 761 -7.28 9.26 23.04
N ARG A 762 -6.76 8.03 23.00
CA ARG A 762 -7.43 6.87 23.61
C ARG A 762 -6.58 6.05 24.58
N VAL A 763 -5.26 6.25 24.61
CA VAL A 763 -4.35 5.46 25.45
C VAL A 763 -3.63 6.41 26.42
N PRO A 764 -3.64 6.13 27.74
CA PRO A 764 -3.07 7.03 28.75
C PRO A 764 -1.53 6.95 28.81
N CYS A 765 -0.86 7.35 27.72
CA CYS A 765 0.59 7.19 27.54
C CYS A 765 1.31 8.47 27.06
N GLY A 766 2.60 8.58 27.39
CA GLY A 766 3.47 9.68 26.96
C GLY A 766 3.89 9.56 25.49
N PHE A 767 4.48 10.60 24.90
CA PHE A 767 4.85 10.58 23.47
C PHE A 767 5.88 9.49 23.13
N GLY A 768 6.91 9.31 23.96
CA GLY A 768 7.91 8.25 23.77
C GLY A 768 7.31 6.84 23.81
N ASP A 769 6.29 6.63 24.64
CA ASP A 769 5.56 5.35 24.73
C ASP A 769 4.79 5.04 23.45
N ARG A 770 4.24 6.07 22.78
CA ARG A 770 3.53 5.91 21.50
C ARG A 770 4.47 5.47 20.39
N ILE A 771 5.66 6.08 20.34
CA ILE A 771 6.70 5.68 19.39
C ILE A 771 7.19 4.27 19.71
N GLY A 772 7.41 3.97 20.99
CA GLY A 772 7.80 2.63 21.46
C GLY A 772 6.79 1.55 21.06
N ALA A 773 5.50 1.81 21.26
CA ALA A 773 4.41 0.91 20.87
C ALA A 773 4.35 0.72 19.34
N ALA A 774 4.50 1.80 18.56
CA ALA A 774 4.55 1.73 17.11
C ALA A 774 5.72 0.88 16.61
N VAL A 775 6.91 1.06 17.17
CA VAL A 775 8.11 0.27 16.83
C VAL A 775 7.94 -1.18 17.23
N ALA A 776 7.41 -1.47 18.42
CA ALA A 776 7.16 -2.85 18.87
C ALA A 776 6.13 -3.58 17.98
N GLY A 777 5.06 -2.91 17.57
CA GLY A 777 4.08 -3.48 16.63
C GLY A 777 4.71 -3.73 15.25
N LEU A 778 5.44 -2.73 14.72
CA LEU A 778 6.11 -2.82 13.42
C LEU A 778 7.17 -3.94 13.37
N ALA A 779 7.86 -4.18 14.49
CA ALA A 779 8.82 -5.28 14.64
C ALA A 779 8.20 -6.68 14.49
N LEU A 780 6.87 -6.81 14.59
CA LEU A 780 6.17 -8.09 14.47
C LEU A 780 5.63 -8.36 13.06
N SER A 781 5.56 -7.35 12.19
CA SER A 781 4.92 -7.42 10.86
C SER A 781 5.38 -8.62 10.04
N HIS A 782 6.69 -8.87 9.93
CA HIS A 782 7.20 -10.02 9.16
C HIS A 782 6.72 -11.37 9.74
N SER A 783 6.71 -11.50 11.06
CA SER A 783 6.25 -12.73 11.74
C SER A 783 4.73 -12.92 11.59
N ILE A 784 3.96 -11.84 11.66
CA ILE A 784 2.51 -11.84 11.43
C ILE A 784 2.19 -12.22 9.97
N GLY A 785 2.87 -11.61 9.00
CA GLY A 785 2.67 -11.91 7.57
C GLY A 785 2.92 -13.38 7.25
N LYS A 786 3.99 -13.99 7.79
CA LYS A 786 4.23 -15.44 7.68
C LYS A 786 3.13 -16.27 8.33
N ALA A 787 2.63 -15.85 9.49
CA ALA A 787 1.55 -16.53 10.20
C ALA A 787 0.24 -16.53 9.40
N VAL A 788 -0.06 -15.41 8.71
CA VAL A 788 -1.25 -15.27 7.88
C VAL A 788 -1.22 -16.25 6.70
N TRP A 789 -0.15 -16.20 5.89
CA TRP A 789 0.01 -17.15 4.77
C TRP A 789 -0.10 -18.59 5.26
N LYS A 790 0.55 -18.91 6.38
CA LYS A 790 0.50 -20.27 6.90
C LYS A 790 -0.87 -20.66 7.46
N GLY A 791 -1.58 -19.77 8.12
CA GLY A 791 -2.90 -20.04 8.70
C GLY A 791 -3.99 -20.22 7.63
N LEU A 792 -3.86 -19.54 6.50
CA LEU A 792 -4.76 -19.69 5.36
C LEU A 792 -4.56 -21.05 4.66
N PHE A 793 -3.30 -21.40 4.34
CA PHE A 793 -2.97 -22.53 3.48
C PHE A 793 -2.54 -23.81 4.22
N SER A 794 -2.33 -23.77 5.54
CA SER A 794 -1.88 -24.94 6.31
C SER A 794 -2.78 -25.29 7.50
N ASN A 795 -2.70 -26.56 7.90
CA ASN A 795 -3.35 -27.09 9.11
C ASN A 795 -2.35 -27.37 10.23
N LYS A 796 -1.04 -27.26 9.96
CA LYS A 796 0.02 -27.64 10.89
C LYS A 796 0.75 -26.40 11.41
N LEU A 797 0.70 -26.18 12.71
CA LEU A 797 1.48 -25.12 13.35
C LEU A 797 2.99 -25.43 13.19
N PRO A 798 3.82 -24.49 12.69
CA PRO A 798 5.27 -24.68 12.70
C PRO A 798 5.79 -24.70 14.13
N PHE A 799 6.77 -25.55 14.39
CA PHE A 799 7.62 -25.40 15.56
C PHE A 799 8.62 -24.25 15.30
N LEU A 800 8.40 -23.12 15.97
CA LEU A 800 9.34 -22.00 15.96
C LEU A 800 10.52 -22.34 16.89
N ARG A 801 11.72 -22.49 16.33
CA ARG A 801 12.94 -22.81 17.08
C ARG A 801 13.38 -21.60 17.91
N THR A 802 13.68 -21.82 19.18
CA THR A 802 14.40 -20.85 20.02
C THR A 802 15.91 -21.04 19.83
N PRO A 803 16.69 -19.99 19.57
CA PRO A 803 18.15 -20.09 19.56
C PRO A 803 18.67 -20.51 20.94
N LYS A 804 19.51 -21.54 21.02
CA LYS A 804 20.14 -22.00 22.28
C LYS A 804 21.49 -21.30 22.45
N MET A 805 21.50 -20.04 22.89
CA MET A 805 22.73 -19.22 23.03
C MET A 805 22.71 -18.37 24.30
N GLU A 806 22.41 -18.95 25.46
CA GLU A 806 22.29 -18.22 26.75
C GLU A 806 23.59 -17.50 27.19
N ASN A 807 24.76 -18.00 26.77
CA ASN A 807 26.06 -17.47 27.17
C ASN A 807 26.69 -16.46 26.19
N ALA A 808 26.01 -16.11 25.09
CA ALA A 808 26.56 -15.17 24.10
C ALA A 808 26.37 -13.70 24.55
N PRO A 809 27.18 -12.74 24.05
CA PRO A 809 26.94 -11.32 24.32
C PRO A 809 25.54 -10.88 23.86
N ALA A 810 24.90 -9.97 24.61
CA ALA A 810 23.54 -9.47 24.35
C ALA A 810 23.29 -9.05 22.88
N LEU A 811 24.26 -8.37 22.26
CA LEU A 811 24.17 -7.97 20.85
C LEU A 811 24.09 -9.18 19.91
N VAL A 812 24.89 -10.21 20.16
CA VAL A 812 24.90 -11.45 19.35
C VAL A 812 23.59 -12.20 19.52
N GLN A 813 23.08 -12.29 20.75
CA GLN A 813 21.77 -12.91 21.01
C GLN A 813 20.65 -12.20 20.23
N GLY A 814 20.61 -10.87 20.31
CA GLY A 814 19.62 -10.05 19.61
C GLY A 814 19.67 -10.20 18.08
N LEU A 815 20.86 -10.20 17.49
CA LEU A 815 21.02 -10.40 16.04
C LEU A 815 20.60 -11.80 15.61
N VAL A 816 20.94 -12.83 16.37
CA VAL A 816 20.59 -14.23 16.06
C VAL A 816 19.07 -14.47 16.17
N MET A 817 18.41 -13.85 17.15
CA MET A 817 16.96 -13.89 17.33
C MET A 817 16.18 -13.25 16.16
N ALA A 818 16.77 -12.29 15.46
CA ALA A 818 16.19 -11.59 14.30
C ALA A 818 16.95 -11.85 12.99
N ARG A 819 17.62 -13.01 12.86
CA ARG A 819 18.52 -13.31 11.73
C ARG A 819 17.87 -13.20 10.35
N GLU A 820 16.61 -13.64 10.23
CA GLU A 820 15.89 -13.61 8.94
C GLU A 820 15.59 -12.17 8.56
N GLU A 821 15.13 -11.39 9.54
CA GLU A 821 14.88 -9.97 9.39
C GLU A 821 16.15 -9.17 9.11
N LEU A 822 17.29 -9.54 9.72
CA LEU A 822 18.59 -8.92 9.46
C LEU A 822 19.05 -9.13 8.01
N VAL A 823 18.90 -10.33 7.45
CA VAL A 823 19.24 -10.60 6.04
C VAL A 823 18.37 -9.76 5.12
N ILE A 824 17.06 -9.67 5.39
CA ILE A 824 16.14 -8.87 4.58
C ILE A 824 16.46 -7.37 4.70
N LEU A 825 16.82 -6.89 5.88
CA LEU A 825 17.28 -5.52 6.09
C LEU A 825 18.52 -5.22 5.23
N ALA A 826 19.50 -6.12 5.24
CA ALA A 826 20.71 -5.97 4.42
C ALA A 826 20.39 -5.98 2.91
N LEU A 827 19.49 -6.86 2.46
CA LEU A 827 19.06 -6.92 1.06
C LEU A 827 18.34 -5.65 0.62
N THR A 828 17.42 -5.12 1.43
CA THR A 828 16.66 -3.90 1.11
C THR A 828 17.56 -2.67 1.09
N TRP A 829 18.50 -2.55 2.04
CA TRP A 829 19.48 -1.45 2.02
C TRP A 829 20.50 -1.60 0.89
N GLY A 830 20.93 -2.82 0.60
CA GLY A 830 21.79 -3.12 -0.55
C GLY A 830 21.12 -2.76 -1.87
N ALA A 831 19.84 -3.10 -2.05
CA ALA A 831 19.04 -2.71 -3.20
C ALA A 831 18.86 -1.18 -3.30
N ALA A 832 18.55 -0.51 -2.17
CA ALA A 832 18.42 0.94 -2.11
C ALA A 832 19.72 1.66 -2.53
N LEU A 833 20.86 1.24 -1.97
CA LEU A 833 22.16 1.82 -2.32
C LEU A 833 22.57 1.46 -3.76
N GLY A 834 22.35 0.22 -4.19
CA GLY A 834 22.67 -0.25 -5.53
C GLY A 834 21.91 0.53 -6.61
N VAL A 835 20.61 0.75 -6.42
CA VAL A 835 19.81 1.57 -7.33
C VAL A 835 20.23 3.04 -7.26
N GLY A 836 20.39 3.60 -6.05
CA GLY A 836 20.77 5.00 -5.87
C GLY A 836 22.09 5.37 -6.54
N PHE A 837 23.13 4.55 -6.33
CA PHE A 837 24.44 4.75 -6.96
C PHE A 837 24.46 4.34 -8.43
N GLY A 838 23.80 3.25 -8.81
CA GLY A 838 23.74 2.77 -10.19
C GLY A 838 23.04 3.75 -11.15
N HIS A 839 22.11 4.55 -10.62
CA HIS A 839 21.38 5.58 -11.38
C HIS A 839 21.77 7.01 -11.01
N HIS A 840 22.89 7.18 -10.28
CA HIS A 840 23.46 8.48 -9.88
C HIS A 840 22.49 9.47 -9.21
N TRP A 841 21.40 8.98 -8.60
CA TRP A 841 20.34 9.83 -8.05
C TRP A 841 19.78 10.85 -9.07
N ALA A 842 19.84 10.53 -10.36
CA ALA A 842 19.56 11.49 -11.43
C ALA A 842 18.09 11.93 -11.45
N THR A 843 17.15 10.97 -11.34
CA THR A 843 15.72 11.21 -11.53
C THR A 843 14.94 11.26 -10.21
N LEU A 844 13.72 11.80 -10.26
CA LEU A 844 12.81 11.77 -9.11
C LEU A 844 12.36 10.33 -8.81
N GLU A 845 12.14 9.55 -9.85
CA GLU A 845 11.74 8.15 -9.81
C GLU A 845 12.78 7.30 -9.06
N ALA A 846 14.07 7.50 -9.36
CA ALA A 846 15.16 6.82 -8.65
C ALA A 846 15.14 7.15 -7.15
N LYS A 847 14.96 8.43 -6.79
CA LYS A 847 14.88 8.90 -5.39
C LYS A 847 13.67 8.30 -4.67
N LEU A 848 12.52 8.27 -5.33
CA LEU A 848 11.29 7.71 -4.79
C LEU A 848 11.38 6.19 -4.63
N TRP A 849 12.00 5.49 -5.58
CA TRP A 849 12.20 4.04 -5.48
C TRP A 849 13.10 3.67 -4.30
N VAL A 850 14.19 4.43 -4.11
CA VAL A 850 15.03 4.30 -2.92
C VAL A 850 14.23 4.55 -1.64
N ALA A 851 13.36 5.58 -1.62
CA ALA A 851 12.48 5.82 -0.48
C ALA A 851 11.51 4.65 -0.22
N VAL A 852 10.95 4.03 -1.26
CA VAL A 852 10.12 2.82 -1.14
C VAL A 852 10.92 1.68 -0.52
N MET A 853 12.15 1.43 -0.97
CA MET A 853 13.03 0.38 -0.41
C MET A 853 13.38 0.64 1.06
N VAL A 854 13.67 1.89 1.42
CA VAL A 854 13.92 2.29 2.81
C VAL A 854 12.66 2.07 3.67
N ILE A 855 11.48 2.46 3.20
CA ILE A 855 10.22 2.24 3.91
C ILE A 855 9.92 0.75 4.09
N GLN A 856 10.11 -0.06 3.05
CA GLN A 856 9.96 -1.51 3.14
C GLN A 856 10.97 -2.15 4.10
N SER A 857 12.12 -1.52 4.34
CA SER A 857 13.11 -1.98 5.32
C SER A 857 12.69 -1.75 6.79
N MET A 858 11.74 -0.84 7.05
CA MET A 858 11.41 -0.38 8.41
C MET A 858 10.90 -1.48 9.36
N PRO A 859 10.04 -2.44 8.94
CA PRO A 859 9.69 -3.61 9.77
C PRO A 859 10.88 -4.44 10.22
N TYR A 860 11.87 -4.58 9.34
CA TYR A 860 13.06 -5.38 9.59
C TYR A 860 14.04 -4.65 10.50
N LEU A 861 14.22 -3.34 10.29
CA LEU A 861 14.97 -2.48 11.20
C LEU A 861 14.36 -2.48 12.61
N ALA A 862 13.04 -2.35 12.70
CA ALA A 862 12.33 -2.41 13.97
C ALA A 862 12.49 -3.78 14.65
N SER A 863 12.40 -4.89 13.88
CA SER A 863 12.63 -6.25 14.38
C SER A 863 14.03 -6.42 14.98
N VAL A 864 15.07 -6.04 14.23
CA VAL A 864 16.45 -6.12 14.71
C VAL A 864 16.67 -5.23 15.94
N GLY A 865 16.17 -3.99 15.91
CA GLY A 865 16.30 -3.05 17.03
C GLY A 865 15.62 -3.55 18.31
N VAL A 866 14.36 -4.00 18.21
CA VAL A 866 13.61 -4.55 19.34
C VAL A 866 14.24 -5.84 19.87
N SER A 867 14.77 -6.68 18.99
CA SER A 867 15.47 -7.92 19.38
C SER A 867 16.75 -7.64 20.18
N ILE A 868 17.53 -6.63 19.77
CA ILE A 868 18.72 -6.18 20.51
C ILE A 868 18.29 -5.62 21.87
N LEU A 869 17.28 -4.74 21.91
CA LEU A 869 16.76 -4.17 23.16
C LEU A 869 16.26 -5.24 24.13
N ALA A 870 15.60 -6.29 23.64
CA ALA A 870 15.14 -7.42 24.44
C ALA A 870 16.30 -8.23 25.06
N SER A 871 17.47 -8.21 24.43
CA SER A 871 18.66 -8.93 24.90
C SER A 871 19.52 -8.11 25.86
N MET A 872 19.25 -6.80 26.01
CA MET A 872 20.00 -5.93 26.92
C MET A 872 19.60 -6.20 28.38
N PRO A 873 20.56 -6.16 29.33
CA PRO A 873 20.26 -6.38 30.74
C PRO A 873 19.26 -5.36 31.27
N ALA A 874 18.23 -5.85 31.97
CA ALA A 874 17.26 -5.03 32.66
C ALA A 874 17.94 -4.10 33.68
N LYS A 875 17.45 -2.87 33.84
CA LYS A 875 17.80 -2.06 35.01
C LYS A 875 17.28 -2.80 36.24
N ALA A 876 18.09 -2.90 37.30
CA ALA A 876 17.67 -3.56 38.54
C ALA A 876 16.31 -3.02 39.00
N ALA A 877 15.31 -3.91 39.05
CA ALA A 877 13.95 -3.54 39.44
C ALA A 877 13.96 -3.02 40.88
N LYS A 878 13.31 -1.88 41.13
CA LYS A 878 13.03 -1.47 42.52
C LYS A 878 12.05 -2.50 43.11
N PRO A 879 12.30 -3.04 44.31
CA PRO A 879 11.41 -4.01 44.91
C PRO A 879 10.00 -3.43 45.06
N VAL A 880 9.02 -4.12 44.50
CA VAL A 880 7.60 -3.80 44.66
C VAL A 880 7.23 -4.08 46.12
N MET A 881 7.15 -3.04 46.94
CA MET A 881 6.58 -3.15 48.28
C MET A 881 5.09 -3.44 48.14
N VAL A 882 4.70 -4.68 48.41
CA VAL A 882 3.30 -5.01 48.72
C VAL A 882 2.97 -4.24 50.00
N GLN A 883 2.16 -3.18 49.89
CA GLN A 883 1.60 -2.54 51.08
C GLN A 883 0.74 -3.59 51.79
N ALA A 884 1.17 -3.98 53.00
CA ALA A 884 0.34 -4.76 53.90
C ALA A 884 -0.98 -4.01 54.12
N PRO A 885 -2.13 -4.70 54.18
CA PRO A 885 -3.41 -4.06 54.40
C PRO A 885 -3.34 -3.23 55.68
N ALA A 886 -3.75 -1.96 55.60
CA ALA A 886 -3.86 -1.11 56.76
C ALA A 886 -4.77 -1.79 57.78
N LYS A 887 -4.20 -2.19 58.93
CA LYS A 887 -5.00 -2.62 60.08
C LYS A 887 -5.96 -1.49 60.41
N ALA A 888 -7.25 -1.75 60.28
CA ALA A 888 -8.27 -0.86 60.81
C ALA A 888 -7.94 -0.57 62.28
N PRO A 889 -8.00 0.70 62.74
CA PRO A 889 -7.76 1.00 64.14
C PRO A 889 -8.76 0.23 64.98
N ALA A 890 -8.25 -0.59 65.91
CA ALA A 890 -9.06 -1.25 66.90
C ALA A 890 -9.84 -0.17 67.66
N LYS A 891 -11.17 -0.18 67.53
CA LYS A 891 -12.03 0.57 68.44
C LYS A 891 -11.76 0.03 69.84
N LEU A 892 -11.07 0.80 70.68
CA LEU A 892 -11.12 0.59 72.12
C LEU A 892 -12.58 0.69 72.54
N GLY A 893 -13.12 -0.42 73.05
CA GLY A 893 -14.42 -0.44 73.69
C GLY A 893 -14.43 0.55 74.86
N ALA A 894 -15.51 1.31 74.96
CA ALA A 894 -15.78 2.13 76.13
C ALA A 894 -15.79 1.26 77.38
N MET A 895 -14.91 1.58 78.34
CA MET A 895 -15.02 1.06 79.70
C MET A 895 -16.27 1.66 80.34
N HIS A 896 -17.19 0.79 80.76
CA HIS A 896 -18.17 1.13 81.77
C HIS A 896 -17.46 1.24 83.13
N PRO A 897 -17.57 2.36 83.87
CA PRO A 897 -17.22 2.37 85.28
C PRO A 897 -18.35 1.70 86.05
N ALA A 898 -18.03 0.63 86.78
CA ALA A 898 -18.85 0.21 87.90
C ALA A 898 -18.63 1.25 89.00
N ALA A 899 -19.65 2.06 89.29
CA ALA A 899 -19.69 2.86 90.51
C ALA A 899 -20.09 1.94 91.67
N GLY A 900 -19.53 2.21 92.84
CA GLY A 900 -20.23 1.88 94.07
C GLY A 900 -21.59 2.58 94.08
N ASP A 901 -22.52 1.83 94.66
CA ASP A 901 -23.94 2.08 95.00
C ASP A 901 -24.97 2.09 93.87
#